data_AF-A0A7K5CVP3-F1
#
_entry.id   AF-A0A7K5CVP3-F1
#
_cell.length_a   1.000
_cell.length_b   1.000
_cell.length_c   1.000
_cell.angle_alpha   90.00
_cell.angle_beta   90.00
_cell.angle_gamma   90.00
#
_symmetry.space_group_name_H-M   'P 1'
#
loop_
_entity.id
_entity.type
_entity.pdbx_description
1 polymer ?
#
loop_
_entity_poly.entity_id
_entity_poly.type
_entity_poly.pdbx_seq_one_letter_code
_entity_poly.pdbx_strand_id
1 'polypeptide(L)'
;LVEVAVHTAAVLLCGHSPVLQPLRNLAFQPHTMEVKRWNSDAIQHISSSFLSCPNGHPCTVGECGRPVEISHCPECLLPIGGINYKPVQGFKEFRNNEDRTQTGHILGDIEHRRTLGVSDRGMSPVVFVLIRLLTHLSMLLGATKDPQSLGKVIKPRVRDVVSFLQEHVQEDLEQLTKILGKSVDETINTIHLVLSSLLQDPPQHPGQWPVRFDPVLSTKEKRNKWEEIVANTIIVPELKDLDKNLLRLNRQIQEDERISSNPIVKIVYGDPAAFLSQLPKNSHIHHSKMWSCRKRISVENLGHVVQQKNAKDTVPLLWKFLQKETELRQVKFLPEILALQRDLVRRFQNTAEIKDCSIREFLREPLSDVMRDLLQRRVNVFLSVWNKLRSSLDTNGEIKLPKGYCDADLTLDSKLEVLLPRRRGLGLCSTALASYLISLHNDFIHSVNKHIKEDDRYLISPSEVADLHLISYEVERDLIPLILSNCQYSMEKGGETLQDFDLEKIQQQVISKFLQGKPLITLKGIPTLVYRHDRNYEQLFNDVRNKLEQSALPSSVMNMISGELQSYSDVCDALSLTEITLGFLAMAGENAEMLLTDYTEQVLQMGDQTNPHVLQALRRCHLKHSIALWQLLSSRKSEQLLRLRRDPFADVSRDYKAELSPKIAKLLHTFLVHSRLETFLQELHEMIVLKLRRAQAVDEFRPKWSLKESLLPYLDAKDSELATELHETFPDEILLSHAIATWKAAALFKRERRE
;
A
#
# COMPACT_ATOMS: atom_id res chain seq x y z
N LEU A 1 -34.39 -6.03 -14.50
CA LEU A 1 -33.83 -4.66 -14.43
C LEU A 1 -34.90 -3.59 -14.60
N VAL A 2 -35.60 -3.53 -15.74
CA VAL A 2 -36.60 -2.49 -16.03
C VAL A 2 -37.67 -2.38 -14.94
N GLU A 3 -38.22 -3.51 -14.49
CA GLU A 3 -39.23 -3.55 -13.40
C GLU A 3 -38.72 -2.93 -12.10
N VAL A 4 -37.49 -3.25 -11.70
CA VAL A 4 -36.85 -2.69 -10.50
C VAL A 4 -36.61 -1.19 -10.66
N ALA A 5 -36.19 -0.73 -11.84
CA ALA A 5 -36.00 0.69 -12.12
C ALA A 5 -37.33 1.46 -12.12
N VAL A 6 -38.39 0.88 -12.69
CA VAL A 6 -39.74 1.45 -12.67
C VAL A 6 -40.28 1.54 -11.24
N HIS A 7 -40.15 0.47 -10.45
CA HIS A 7 -40.55 0.48 -9.05
C HIS A 7 -39.73 1.51 -8.26
N THR A 8 -38.41 1.60 -8.49
CA THR A 8 -37.57 2.65 -7.90
C THR A 8 -38.08 4.06 -8.24
N ALA A 9 -38.39 4.32 -9.51
CA ALA A 9 -38.95 5.60 -9.93
C ALA A 9 -40.30 5.90 -9.24
N ALA A 10 -41.18 4.92 -9.14
CA ALA A 10 -42.46 5.04 -8.45
C ALA A 10 -42.27 5.36 -6.95
N VAL A 11 -41.37 4.67 -6.26
CA VAL A 11 -41.04 4.94 -4.84
C VAL A 11 -40.49 6.36 -4.67
N LEU A 12 -39.55 6.76 -5.53
CA LEU A 12 -38.97 8.10 -5.45
C LEU A 12 -39.99 9.19 -5.76
N LEU A 13 -40.95 8.98 -6.66
CA LEU A 13 -42.01 9.96 -6.96
C LEU A 13 -43.08 10.01 -5.87
N CYS A 14 -43.51 8.85 -5.36
CA CYS A 14 -44.66 8.74 -4.47
C CYS A 14 -44.33 8.81 -2.98
N GLY A 15 -43.13 8.40 -2.55
CA GLY A 15 -42.75 8.45 -1.12
C GLY A 15 -42.76 9.88 -0.58
N HIS A 16 -42.88 10.10 0.72
CA HIS A 16 -42.82 11.47 1.29
C HIS A 16 -41.68 11.62 2.31
N SER A 17 -40.96 10.54 2.59
CA SER A 17 -39.83 10.52 3.51
C SER A 17 -38.65 11.36 2.98
N PRO A 18 -38.05 12.22 3.82
CA PRO A 18 -36.88 13.01 3.44
C PRO A 18 -35.62 12.15 3.27
N VAL A 19 -35.62 10.89 3.72
CA VAL A 19 -34.55 9.92 3.45
C VAL A 19 -34.39 9.62 1.96
N LEU A 20 -35.46 9.80 1.19
CA LEU A 20 -35.46 9.61 -0.27
C LEU A 20 -34.87 10.80 -1.03
N GLN A 21 -34.71 11.97 -0.40
CA GLN A 21 -34.34 13.20 -1.10
C GLN A 21 -32.99 13.12 -1.83
N PRO A 22 -31.92 12.54 -1.27
CA PRO A 22 -30.66 12.35 -2.00
C PRO A 22 -30.81 11.49 -3.26
N LEU A 23 -31.59 10.40 -3.16
CA LEU A 23 -31.85 9.50 -4.29
C LEU A 23 -32.73 10.16 -5.36
N ARG A 24 -33.72 10.97 -4.95
CA ARG A 24 -34.51 11.81 -5.88
C ARG A 24 -33.65 12.77 -6.66
N ASN A 25 -32.71 13.42 -5.99
CA ASN A 25 -31.84 14.37 -6.65
C ASN A 25 -30.97 13.65 -7.69
N LEU A 26 -30.42 12.46 -7.38
CA LEU A 26 -29.72 11.64 -8.37
C LEU A 26 -30.61 11.22 -9.56
N ALA A 27 -31.88 10.89 -9.31
CA ALA A 27 -32.79 10.37 -10.33
C ALA A 27 -33.46 11.45 -11.21
N PHE A 28 -33.77 12.63 -10.64
CA PHE A 28 -34.62 13.63 -11.29
C PHE A 28 -34.00 15.02 -11.37
N GLN A 29 -32.95 15.31 -10.58
CA GLN A 29 -32.24 16.59 -10.58
C GLN A 29 -30.71 16.42 -10.48
N PRO A 30 -30.08 15.61 -11.36
CA PRO A 30 -28.68 15.22 -11.18
C PRO A 30 -27.70 16.40 -11.15
N HIS A 31 -28.03 17.53 -11.78
CA HIS A 31 -27.26 18.78 -11.72
C HIS A 31 -27.13 19.34 -10.29
N THR A 32 -28.09 19.13 -9.38
CA THR A 32 -27.97 19.59 -7.99
C THR A 32 -26.96 18.75 -7.20
N MET A 33 -26.68 17.55 -7.68
CA MET A 33 -25.67 16.64 -7.14
C MET A 33 -24.28 16.91 -7.73
N GLU A 34 -24.16 17.86 -8.68
CA GLU A 34 -22.90 18.35 -9.24
C GLU A 34 -22.11 19.22 -8.23
N VAL A 35 -22.79 19.80 -7.24
CA VAL A 35 -22.16 20.66 -6.22
C VAL A 35 -21.24 19.82 -5.34
N LYS A 36 -19.94 20.17 -5.37
CA LYS A 36 -18.84 19.59 -4.58
C LYS A 36 -19.31 18.85 -3.32
N ARG A 37 -19.01 17.54 -3.27
CA ARG A 37 -19.04 16.61 -2.12
C ARG A 37 -20.14 15.55 -2.07
N TRP A 38 -20.50 14.91 -3.19
CA TRP A 38 -20.94 13.52 -3.12
C TRP A 38 -19.71 12.64 -2.87
N ASN A 39 -19.51 12.05 -1.70
CA ASN A 39 -18.40 11.09 -1.49
C ASN A 39 -18.94 9.67 -1.73
N SER A 40 -18.72 9.05 -2.90
CA SER A 40 -18.78 7.58 -2.94
C SER A 40 -17.46 7.02 -2.40
N ASP A 41 -17.60 5.95 -1.65
CA ASP A 41 -16.56 5.00 -1.23
C ASP A 41 -15.38 5.56 -0.43
N ALA A 42 -15.69 5.84 0.84
CA ALA A 42 -14.69 6.07 1.88
C ALA A 42 -14.81 5.01 2.97
N ILE A 43 -13.76 4.20 3.11
CA ILE A 43 -13.58 3.19 4.15
C ILE A 43 -13.03 3.86 5.41
N GLN A 44 -13.44 3.34 6.56
CA GLN A 44 -13.12 3.85 7.89
C GLN A 44 -11.60 3.66 8.16
N HIS A 45 -10.91 4.74 8.51
CA HIS A 45 -9.50 4.67 8.94
C HIS A 45 -9.43 4.00 10.32
N ILE A 46 -8.76 2.85 10.40
CA ILE A 46 -8.15 2.43 11.67
C ILE A 46 -6.84 3.21 11.76
N SER A 47 -6.74 4.07 12.78
CA SER A 47 -5.57 4.90 13.03
C SER A 47 -4.39 4.02 13.50
N SER A 48 -3.54 3.60 12.57
CA SER A 48 -2.16 3.24 12.89
C SER A 48 -1.27 4.47 12.66
N SER A 49 -0.65 4.96 13.74
CA SER A 49 0.26 6.10 13.71
C SER A 49 1.52 5.78 12.92
N PHE A 50 1.67 6.40 11.75
CA PHE A 50 2.89 6.32 10.92
C PHE A 50 4.02 7.11 11.57
N LEU A 51 5.23 6.56 11.64
CA LEU A 51 6.42 7.31 12.05
C LEU A 51 7.48 7.25 10.94
N SER A 52 8.03 8.40 10.56
CA SER A 52 9.14 8.48 9.62
C SER A 52 10.45 8.66 10.38
N CYS A 53 11.51 8.01 9.90
CA CYS A 53 12.86 8.35 10.36
C CYS A 53 13.20 9.81 10.04
N PRO A 54 14.28 10.39 10.61
CA PRO A 54 14.64 11.78 10.33
C PRO A 54 14.95 12.06 8.85
N ASN A 55 15.25 11.03 8.03
CA ASN A 55 15.42 11.18 6.58
C ASN A 55 14.13 10.95 5.77
N GLY A 56 12.98 10.80 6.43
CA GLY A 56 11.68 10.63 5.77
C GLY A 56 11.36 9.20 5.31
N HIS A 57 12.21 8.21 5.60
CA HIS A 57 11.90 6.81 5.28
C HIS A 57 10.75 6.32 6.17
N PRO A 58 9.69 5.71 5.60
CA PRO A 58 8.59 5.16 6.36
C PRO A 58 9.08 3.97 7.20
N CYS A 59 8.85 4.07 8.51
CA CYS A 59 9.16 3.03 9.48
C CYS A 59 7.85 2.56 10.11
N THR A 60 7.68 1.24 10.15
CA THR A 60 6.58 0.64 10.87
C THR A 60 6.97 0.54 12.35
N VAL A 61 6.04 0.94 13.21
CA VAL A 61 6.16 0.74 14.66
C VAL A 61 5.17 -0.35 15.03
N GLY A 62 5.58 -1.23 15.95
CA GLY A 62 4.77 -2.36 16.38
C GLY A 62 3.40 -1.94 16.94
N GLU A 63 2.63 -2.95 17.35
CA GLU A 63 1.17 -2.95 17.47
C GLU A 63 0.54 -1.82 18.31
N CYS A 64 1.26 -1.20 19.25
CA CYS A 64 0.72 -0.07 20.02
C CYS A 64 0.80 1.29 19.29
N GLY A 65 1.35 1.34 18.07
CA GLY A 65 1.53 2.56 17.28
C GLY A 65 2.52 3.56 17.89
N ARG A 66 3.19 3.19 18.98
CA ARG A 66 4.13 4.01 19.72
C ARG A 66 5.43 3.27 19.96
N PRO A 67 6.58 3.97 19.88
CA PRO A 67 7.84 3.28 19.99
C PRO A 67 8.22 2.99 21.44
N VAL A 68 8.52 1.71 21.72
CA VAL A 68 8.90 1.20 23.05
C VAL A 68 10.36 0.74 23.13
N GLU A 69 11.00 0.56 21.98
CA GLU A 69 12.40 0.18 21.84
C GLU A 69 13.11 1.14 20.86
N ILE A 70 14.39 1.41 21.09
CA ILE A 70 15.23 2.14 20.14
C ILE A 70 15.83 1.14 19.15
N SER A 71 15.80 1.49 17.86
CA SER A 71 16.42 0.71 16.79
C SER A 71 17.04 1.65 15.74
N HIS A 72 17.51 1.09 14.63
CA HIS A 72 18.11 1.86 13.54
C HIS A 72 17.29 1.70 12.26
N CYS A 73 17.14 2.78 11.50
CA CYS A 73 16.42 2.77 10.23
C CYS A 73 17.09 1.78 9.26
N PRO A 74 16.35 0.84 8.64
CA PRO A 74 16.94 -0.13 7.72
C PRO A 74 17.60 0.49 6.48
N GLU A 75 17.22 1.72 6.12
CA GLU A 75 17.82 2.44 4.98
C GLU A 75 18.97 3.36 5.38
N CYS A 76 18.71 4.31 6.29
CA CYS A 76 19.68 5.36 6.60
C CYS A 76 20.39 5.18 7.94
N LEU A 77 20.13 4.08 8.65
CA LEU A 77 20.76 3.73 9.93
C LEU A 77 20.60 4.78 11.06
N LEU A 78 19.81 5.84 10.85
CA LEU A 78 19.51 6.81 11.91
C LEU A 78 18.70 6.14 13.03
N PRO A 79 18.88 6.58 14.28
CA PRO A 79 18.09 6.08 15.39
C PRO A 79 16.61 6.34 15.12
N ILE A 80 15.82 5.27 15.22
CA ILE A 80 14.36 5.26 15.15
C ILE A 80 13.81 4.59 16.40
N GLY A 81 12.51 4.69 16.63
CA GLY A 81 11.91 4.11 17.82
C GLY A 81 11.96 5.09 19.00
N GLY A 82 12.14 4.58 20.22
CA GLY A 82 11.83 5.35 21.43
C GLY A 82 11.82 4.51 22.71
N ILE A 83 11.79 5.18 23.86
CA ILE A 83 11.72 4.53 25.18
C ILE A 83 10.48 5.05 25.90
N ASN A 84 9.75 4.18 26.59
CA ASN A 84 8.54 4.56 27.35
C ASN A 84 7.52 5.34 26.49
N TYR A 85 7.27 4.88 25.26
CA TYR A 85 6.33 5.49 24.31
C TYR A 85 6.72 6.90 23.83
N LYS A 86 7.96 7.34 24.09
CA LYS A 86 8.49 8.63 23.63
C LYS A 86 9.46 8.41 22.46
N PRO A 87 9.17 8.98 21.28
CA PRO A 87 10.04 8.82 20.11
C PRO A 87 11.38 9.54 20.30
N VAL A 88 12.43 8.97 19.71
CA VAL A 88 13.75 9.63 19.60
C VAL A 88 13.67 10.88 18.72
N GLN A 89 14.60 11.82 18.90
CA GLN A 89 14.59 13.09 18.18
C GLN A 89 14.60 12.90 16.65
N GLY A 90 13.66 13.53 15.95
CA GLY A 90 13.50 13.41 14.50
C GLY A 90 12.65 12.21 14.05
N PHE A 91 12.31 11.27 14.93
CA PHE A 91 11.33 10.21 14.66
C PHE A 91 9.92 10.78 14.85
N LYS A 92 9.33 11.29 13.77
CA LYS A 92 8.10 12.08 13.82
C LYS A 92 6.94 11.33 13.18
N GLU A 93 5.74 11.55 13.72
CA GLU A 93 4.54 11.04 13.07
C GLU A 93 4.43 11.65 11.67
N PHE A 94 4.27 10.82 10.65
CA PHE A 94 4.09 11.29 9.30
C PHE A 94 2.72 11.95 9.19
N ARG A 95 2.69 13.29 9.27
CA ARG A 95 1.47 14.10 9.13
C ARG A 95 1.06 14.17 7.67
N ASN A 96 0.52 13.08 7.15
CA ASN A 96 -0.29 13.15 5.94
C ASN A 96 -1.72 12.68 6.27
N ASN A 97 -2.35 13.42 7.19
CA ASN A 97 -3.78 13.37 7.48
C ASN A 97 -4.59 14.09 6.38
N GLU A 98 -4.13 14.10 5.13
CA GLU A 98 -5.02 14.49 4.04
C GLU A 98 -6.06 13.38 3.90
N ASP A 99 -7.31 13.71 4.20
CA ASP A 99 -8.47 12.89 3.86
C ASP A 99 -8.40 12.56 2.37
N ARG A 100 -7.96 11.33 2.04
CA ARG A 100 -7.78 10.84 0.66
C ARG A 100 -9.11 10.55 -0.03
N THR A 101 -10.24 10.82 0.63
CA THR A 101 -11.55 10.53 0.07
C THR A 101 -11.82 11.40 -1.15
N GLN A 102 -12.23 10.74 -2.23
CA GLN A 102 -12.57 11.41 -3.48
C GLN A 102 -14.08 11.59 -3.58
N THR A 103 -14.49 12.76 -4.05
CA THR A 103 -15.90 13.05 -4.35
C THR A 103 -16.25 12.52 -5.74
N GLY A 104 -17.45 11.99 -5.91
CA GLY A 104 -18.02 11.44 -7.13
C GLY A 104 -18.40 9.98 -6.94
N HIS A 105 -18.78 9.33 -8.04
CA HIS A 105 -18.80 7.88 -8.16
C HIS A 105 -17.41 7.44 -8.65
N ILE A 106 -16.66 6.70 -7.82
CA ILE A 106 -15.22 6.43 -8.05
C ILE A 106 -14.88 4.96 -8.32
N LEU A 107 -15.88 4.14 -8.64
CA LEU A 107 -15.72 2.69 -8.67
C LEU A 107 -14.96 2.17 -9.89
N GLY A 108 -14.71 2.99 -10.92
CA GLY A 108 -14.06 2.54 -12.16
C GLY A 108 -14.83 1.41 -12.86
N ASP A 109 -14.13 0.62 -13.67
CA ASP A 109 -14.68 -0.51 -14.42
C ASP A 109 -15.07 -1.70 -13.50
N ILE A 110 -16.10 -2.46 -13.88
CA ILE A 110 -16.60 -3.63 -13.13
C ILE A 110 -15.51 -4.68 -12.87
N GLU A 111 -14.58 -4.90 -13.81
CA GLU A 111 -13.55 -5.93 -13.65
C GLU A 111 -12.71 -5.72 -12.38
N HIS A 112 -12.48 -4.45 -12.02
CA HIS A 112 -11.83 -4.09 -10.76
C HIS A 112 -12.67 -4.45 -9.53
N ARG A 113 -14.00 -4.33 -9.64
CA ARG A 113 -14.95 -4.65 -8.56
C ARG A 113 -15.07 -6.14 -8.31
N ARG A 114 -14.91 -6.98 -9.34
CA ARG A 114 -14.97 -8.45 -9.20
C ARG A 114 -13.82 -9.01 -8.35
N THR A 115 -12.68 -8.32 -8.37
CA THR A 115 -11.50 -8.62 -7.54
C THR A 115 -11.56 -8.04 -6.13
N LEU A 116 -12.36 -6.99 -5.90
CA LEU A 116 -12.46 -6.28 -4.62
C LEU A 116 -13.58 -6.87 -3.76
N GLY A 117 -13.21 -7.41 -2.59
CA GLY A 117 -14.17 -7.84 -1.57
C GLY A 117 -15.11 -6.70 -1.12
N VAL A 118 -16.20 -7.07 -0.43
CA VAL A 118 -17.21 -6.10 -0.01
C VAL A 118 -16.65 -5.14 1.05
N SER A 119 -16.92 -3.84 0.88
CA SER A 119 -16.37 -2.73 1.65
C SER A 119 -16.57 -2.85 3.16
N ASP A 120 -15.53 -2.47 3.93
CA ASP A 120 -15.54 -2.38 5.39
C ASP A 120 -16.09 -1.02 5.88
N ARG A 121 -17.41 -0.83 5.77
CA ARG A 121 -18.11 0.42 6.19
C ARG A 121 -18.79 0.33 7.56
N GLY A 122 -18.40 -0.64 8.39
CA GLY A 122 -19.09 -0.93 9.65
C GLY A 122 -20.53 -1.45 9.46
N MET A 123 -20.92 -1.76 8.22
CA MET A 123 -22.22 -2.33 7.85
C MET A 123 -22.06 -3.72 7.24
N SER A 124 -23.16 -4.46 7.24
CA SER A 124 -23.30 -5.75 6.56
C SER A 124 -23.02 -5.62 5.04
N PRO A 125 -22.34 -6.60 4.39
CA PRO A 125 -22.19 -6.66 2.94
C PRO A 125 -23.52 -6.58 2.18
N VAL A 126 -24.57 -7.26 2.68
CA VAL A 126 -25.91 -7.21 2.07
C VAL A 126 -26.48 -5.79 2.14
N VAL A 127 -26.40 -5.15 3.31
CA VAL A 127 -26.88 -3.78 3.51
C VAL A 127 -26.12 -2.80 2.61
N PHE A 128 -24.79 -2.93 2.55
CA PHE A 128 -23.94 -2.10 1.72
C PHE A 128 -24.29 -2.24 0.23
N VAL A 129 -24.40 -3.48 -0.27
CA VAL A 129 -24.77 -3.75 -1.67
C VAL A 129 -26.17 -3.22 -1.98
N LEU A 130 -27.14 -3.34 -1.07
CA LEU A 130 -28.48 -2.79 -1.27
C LEU A 130 -28.48 -1.26 -1.34
N ILE A 131 -27.75 -0.56 -0.47
CA ILE A 131 -27.60 0.91 -0.54
C ILE A 131 -26.94 1.32 -1.85
N ARG A 132 -25.88 0.61 -2.25
CA ARG A 132 -25.16 0.87 -3.52
C ARG A 132 -26.07 0.63 -4.73
N LEU A 133 -26.84 -0.45 -4.71
CA LEU A 133 -27.82 -0.77 -5.75
C LEU A 133 -28.90 0.31 -5.87
N LEU A 134 -29.48 0.77 -4.75
CA LEU A 134 -30.46 1.87 -4.74
C LEU A 134 -29.86 3.17 -5.31
N THR A 135 -28.60 3.43 -4.99
CA THR A 135 -27.85 4.57 -5.51
C THR A 135 -27.64 4.45 -7.02
N HIS A 136 -27.15 3.30 -7.52
CA HIS A 136 -26.95 3.07 -8.94
C HIS A 136 -28.25 3.06 -9.74
N LEU A 137 -29.35 2.52 -9.20
CA LEU A 137 -30.68 2.59 -9.81
C LEU A 137 -31.15 4.04 -9.93
N SER A 138 -30.94 4.85 -8.90
CA SER A 138 -31.28 6.28 -8.93
C SER A 138 -30.42 7.04 -9.95
N MET A 139 -29.11 6.78 -9.99
CA MET A 139 -28.22 7.35 -11.01
C MET A 139 -28.62 6.89 -12.41
N LEU A 140 -29.00 5.63 -12.61
CA LEU A 140 -29.43 5.11 -13.90
C LEU A 140 -30.68 5.84 -14.40
N LEU A 141 -31.67 6.05 -13.51
CA LEU A 141 -32.85 6.86 -13.82
C LEU A 141 -32.46 8.29 -14.23
N GLY A 142 -31.53 8.92 -13.51
CA GLY A 142 -31.02 10.25 -13.85
C GLY A 142 -30.30 10.27 -15.21
N ALA A 143 -29.51 9.24 -15.51
CA ALA A 143 -28.69 9.16 -16.72
C ALA A 143 -29.55 9.02 -17.98
N THR A 144 -30.73 8.40 -17.88
CA THR A 144 -31.68 8.35 -18.99
C THR A 144 -32.26 9.72 -19.37
N LYS A 145 -32.21 10.71 -18.47
CA LYS A 145 -32.72 12.07 -18.72
C LYS A 145 -31.62 13.11 -18.94
N ASP A 146 -30.58 13.07 -18.12
CA ASP A 146 -29.47 14.02 -18.14
C ASP A 146 -28.12 13.28 -17.92
N PRO A 147 -27.61 12.61 -18.96
CA PRO A 147 -26.35 11.87 -18.88
C PRO A 147 -25.14 12.80 -18.71
N GLN A 148 -25.24 14.07 -19.13
CA GLN A 148 -24.12 15.02 -19.06
C GLN A 148 -23.79 15.40 -17.62
N SER A 149 -24.80 15.71 -16.81
CA SER A 149 -24.60 16.03 -15.38
C SER A 149 -24.02 14.85 -14.61
N LEU A 150 -24.52 13.63 -14.83
CA LEU A 150 -23.98 12.43 -14.17
C LEU A 150 -22.59 12.03 -14.69
N GLY A 151 -22.30 12.27 -15.96
CA GLY A 151 -20.95 12.07 -16.52
C GLY A 151 -19.87 12.92 -15.82
N LYS A 152 -20.25 14.04 -15.18
CA LYS A 152 -19.34 14.83 -14.34
C LYS A 152 -19.19 14.28 -12.91
N VAL A 153 -20.21 13.56 -12.41
CA VAL A 153 -20.20 12.90 -11.11
C VAL A 153 -19.35 11.63 -11.14
N ILE A 154 -19.32 10.90 -12.26
CA ILE A 154 -18.56 9.65 -12.43
C ILE A 154 -17.08 9.91 -12.73
N LYS A 155 -16.22 9.18 -12.03
CA LYS A 155 -14.76 9.21 -12.17
C LYS A 155 -14.21 7.77 -12.18
N PRO A 156 -13.35 7.40 -13.15
CA PRO A 156 -12.92 8.17 -14.32
C PRO A 156 -14.09 8.47 -15.27
N ARG A 157 -13.93 9.47 -16.15
CA ARG A 157 -14.97 9.82 -17.13
C ARG A 157 -15.23 8.66 -18.07
N VAL A 158 -16.50 8.32 -18.25
CA VAL A 158 -16.97 7.25 -19.13
C VAL A 158 -17.62 7.83 -20.38
N ARG A 159 -17.57 7.07 -21.48
CA ARG A 159 -18.18 7.48 -22.76
C ARG A 159 -19.69 7.31 -22.74
N ASP A 160 -20.16 6.17 -22.25
CA ASP A 160 -21.58 5.85 -22.10
C ASP A 160 -21.93 5.67 -20.62
N VAL A 161 -22.57 6.68 -20.05
CA VAL A 161 -22.99 6.71 -18.64
C VAL A 161 -24.10 5.69 -18.37
N VAL A 162 -24.99 5.45 -19.33
CA VAL A 162 -26.15 4.56 -19.16
C VAL A 162 -25.67 3.12 -19.15
N SER A 163 -24.89 2.71 -20.16
CA SER A 163 -24.33 1.35 -20.21
C SER A 163 -23.46 1.07 -18.98
N PHE A 164 -22.59 2.01 -18.60
CA PHE A 164 -21.77 1.89 -17.40
C PHE A 164 -22.60 1.66 -16.12
N LEU A 165 -23.68 2.41 -15.92
CA LEU A 165 -24.52 2.22 -14.73
C LEU A 165 -25.36 0.94 -14.79
N GLN A 166 -25.83 0.52 -15.97
CA GLN A 166 -26.54 -0.77 -16.14
C GLN A 166 -25.64 -1.94 -15.76
N GLU A 167 -24.41 -1.91 -16.24
CA GLU A 167 -23.33 -2.83 -15.91
C GLU A 167 -23.09 -2.91 -14.39
N HIS A 168 -22.99 -1.75 -13.72
CA HIS A 168 -22.82 -1.69 -12.27
C HIS A 168 -24.02 -2.25 -11.49
N VAL A 169 -25.25 -2.01 -11.96
CA VAL A 169 -26.48 -2.55 -11.36
C VAL A 169 -26.52 -4.07 -11.54
N GLN A 170 -26.15 -4.59 -12.71
CA GLN A 170 -26.11 -6.03 -12.95
C GLN A 170 -25.11 -6.74 -12.04
N GLU A 171 -23.91 -6.18 -11.88
CA GLU A 171 -22.92 -6.71 -10.94
C GLU A 171 -23.43 -6.64 -9.48
N ASP A 172 -24.15 -5.59 -9.09
CA ASP A 172 -24.76 -5.52 -7.75
C ASP A 172 -25.81 -6.61 -7.52
N LEU A 173 -26.63 -6.92 -8.53
CA LEU A 173 -27.59 -8.02 -8.47
C LEU A 173 -26.88 -9.37 -8.32
N GLU A 174 -25.84 -9.61 -9.11
CA GLU A 174 -25.06 -10.86 -9.03
C GLU A 174 -24.36 -11.02 -7.67
N GLN A 175 -23.77 -9.94 -7.13
CA GLN A 175 -23.19 -9.94 -5.80
C GLN A 175 -24.25 -10.19 -4.73
N LEU A 176 -25.41 -9.52 -4.82
CA LEU A 176 -26.48 -9.68 -3.85
C LEU A 176 -27.03 -11.12 -3.83
N THR A 177 -27.21 -11.74 -5.01
CA THR A 177 -27.63 -13.15 -5.13
C THR A 177 -26.62 -14.09 -4.44
N LYS A 178 -25.32 -13.85 -4.63
CA LYS A 178 -24.25 -14.64 -3.99
C LYS A 178 -24.24 -14.46 -2.47
N ILE A 179 -24.35 -13.23 -1.97
CA ILE A 179 -24.25 -12.93 -0.53
C ILE A 179 -25.50 -13.42 0.22
N LEU A 180 -26.70 -13.21 -0.34
CA LEU A 180 -27.95 -13.70 0.27
C LEU A 180 -28.07 -15.22 0.22
N GLY A 181 -27.39 -15.88 -0.74
CA GLY A 181 -27.53 -17.32 -0.97
C GLY A 181 -28.95 -17.70 -1.41
N LYS A 182 -29.61 -16.82 -2.18
CA LYS A 182 -31.01 -16.95 -2.63
C LYS A 182 -31.07 -17.15 -4.14
N SER A 183 -32.22 -17.55 -4.67
CA SER A 183 -32.42 -17.57 -6.13
C SER A 183 -32.42 -16.15 -6.70
N VAL A 184 -32.30 -16.03 -8.02
CA VAL A 184 -32.39 -14.73 -8.71
C VAL A 184 -33.74 -14.07 -8.42
N ASP A 185 -34.83 -14.83 -8.51
CA ASP A 185 -36.18 -14.32 -8.25
C ASP A 185 -36.36 -13.88 -6.79
N GLU A 186 -35.88 -14.68 -5.83
CA GLU A 186 -35.90 -14.31 -4.41
C GLU A 186 -35.05 -13.05 -4.13
N THR A 187 -33.94 -12.88 -4.85
CA THR A 187 -33.10 -11.67 -4.75
C THR A 187 -33.85 -10.45 -5.28
N ILE A 188 -34.51 -10.57 -6.44
CA ILE A 188 -35.33 -9.50 -7.02
C ILE A 188 -36.51 -9.16 -6.10
N ASN A 189 -37.17 -10.17 -5.55
CA ASN A 189 -38.23 -10.02 -4.57
C ASN A 189 -37.74 -9.30 -3.30
N THR A 190 -36.55 -9.63 -2.82
CA THR A 190 -35.90 -8.93 -1.68
C THR A 190 -35.74 -7.43 -1.99
N ILE A 191 -35.29 -7.09 -3.20
CA ILE A 191 -35.14 -5.68 -3.62
C ILE A 191 -36.52 -4.99 -3.65
N HIS A 192 -37.54 -5.64 -4.19
CA HIS A 192 -38.90 -5.10 -4.21
C HIS A 192 -39.52 -4.93 -2.83
N LEU A 193 -39.22 -5.81 -1.87
CA LEU A 193 -39.60 -5.64 -0.47
C LEU A 193 -38.93 -4.40 0.13
N VAL A 194 -37.61 -4.22 -0.08
CA VAL A 194 -36.88 -3.02 0.39
C VAL A 194 -37.40 -1.74 -0.27
N LEU A 195 -37.72 -1.78 -1.56
CA LEU A 195 -38.36 -0.65 -2.26
C LEU A 195 -39.75 -0.34 -1.70
N SER A 196 -40.50 -1.37 -1.31
CA SER A 196 -41.82 -1.18 -0.72
C SER A 196 -41.74 -0.62 0.71
N SER A 197 -40.74 -1.01 1.49
CA SER A 197 -40.52 -0.46 2.84
C SER A 197 -40.07 0.99 2.83
N LEU A 198 -39.39 1.45 1.75
CA LEU A 198 -39.07 2.86 1.51
C LEU A 198 -40.30 3.77 1.33
N LEU A 199 -41.47 3.21 1.00
CA LEU A 199 -42.74 3.93 0.93
C LEU A 199 -43.45 4.05 2.28
N GLN A 200 -43.14 3.16 3.24
CA GLN A 200 -43.78 3.17 4.55
C GLN A 200 -43.19 4.30 5.40
N ASP A 201 -44.04 5.05 6.10
CA ASP A 201 -43.57 6.06 7.04
C ASP A 201 -42.80 5.36 8.18
N PRO A 202 -41.59 5.82 8.54
CA PRO A 202 -40.90 5.29 9.71
C PRO A 202 -41.81 5.44 10.93
N PRO A 203 -41.81 4.48 11.88
CA PRO A 203 -42.57 4.62 13.12
C PRO A 203 -42.25 5.96 13.77
N GLN A 204 -43.24 6.85 13.88
CA GLN A 204 -43.05 8.16 14.49
C GLN A 204 -42.79 7.98 15.99
N HIS A 205 -41.52 7.96 16.39
CA HIS A 205 -41.16 8.22 17.78
C HIS A 205 -41.10 9.74 17.99
N PRO A 206 -41.98 10.32 18.82
CA PRO A 206 -41.96 11.76 19.07
C PRO A 206 -40.65 12.14 19.77
N GLY A 207 -39.84 13.01 19.15
CA GLY A 207 -38.72 13.68 19.82
C GLY A 207 -37.28 13.40 19.33
N GLN A 208 -37.06 12.57 18.30
CA GLN A 208 -35.70 12.31 17.78
C GLN A 208 -35.33 13.02 16.45
N TRP A 209 -36.20 13.86 15.91
CA TRP A 209 -35.95 14.53 14.62
C TRP A 209 -35.37 15.93 14.81
N PRO A 210 -34.09 16.11 14.43
CA PRO A 210 -33.84 16.60 13.09
C PRO A 210 -32.88 15.70 12.29
N VAL A 211 -33.21 15.50 11.01
CA VAL A 211 -32.32 14.88 10.02
C VAL A 211 -30.98 15.63 10.01
N ARG A 212 -29.90 14.98 10.45
CA ARG A 212 -28.56 15.59 10.47
C ARG A 212 -27.81 15.42 9.15
N PHE A 213 -28.53 15.20 8.05
CA PHE A 213 -27.99 15.20 6.69
C PHE A 213 -28.77 16.20 5.83
N ASP A 214 -28.13 16.67 4.76
CA ASP A 214 -28.75 17.57 3.79
C ASP A 214 -29.15 16.82 2.51
N PRO A 215 -30.07 17.36 1.69
CA PRO A 215 -30.55 16.73 0.46
C PRO A 215 -29.47 16.33 -0.56
N VAL A 216 -28.29 16.93 -0.51
CA VAL A 216 -27.20 16.70 -1.47
C VAL A 216 -26.03 15.90 -0.88
N LEU A 217 -26.13 15.47 0.39
CA LEU A 217 -25.08 14.77 1.14
C LEU A 217 -23.71 15.48 1.08
N SER A 218 -23.68 16.79 1.37
CA SER A 218 -22.50 17.65 1.15
C SER A 218 -21.28 17.36 2.02
N THR A 219 -21.33 16.43 2.97
CA THR A 219 -20.14 16.03 3.74
C THR A 219 -20.11 14.54 3.99
N LYS A 220 -18.92 14.01 4.30
CA LYS A 220 -18.72 12.60 4.67
C LYS A 220 -19.59 12.21 5.86
N GLU A 221 -19.70 13.08 6.87
CA GLU A 221 -20.50 12.86 8.07
C GLU A 221 -21.99 12.79 7.73
N LYS A 222 -22.48 13.69 6.88
CA LYS A 222 -23.89 13.71 6.43
C LYS A 222 -24.23 12.47 5.62
N ARG A 223 -23.35 12.05 4.71
CA ARG A 223 -23.49 10.79 3.97
C ARG A 223 -23.52 9.59 4.91
N ASN A 224 -22.56 9.48 5.82
CA ASN A 224 -22.51 8.38 6.80
C ASN A 224 -23.79 8.34 7.62
N LYS A 225 -24.34 9.50 8.00
CA LYS A 225 -25.60 9.54 8.75
C LYS A 225 -26.80 9.10 7.92
N TRP A 226 -26.84 9.47 6.63
CA TRP A 226 -27.85 8.98 5.70
C TRP A 226 -27.77 7.45 5.55
N GLU A 227 -26.57 6.90 5.32
CA GLU A 227 -26.35 5.45 5.20
C GLU A 227 -26.77 4.71 6.47
N GLU A 228 -26.40 5.22 7.65
CA GLU A 228 -26.77 4.65 8.95
C GLU A 228 -28.30 4.60 9.14
N ILE A 229 -29.01 5.68 8.77
CA ILE A 229 -30.47 5.75 8.89
C ILE A 229 -31.12 4.75 7.93
N VAL A 230 -30.74 4.74 6.64
CA VAL A 230 -31.29 3.81 5.64
C VAL A 230 -31.02 2.36 6.05
N ALA A 231 -29.81 2.05 6.51
CA ALA A 231 -29.43 0.74 6.98
C ALA A 231 -30.31 0.27 8.15
N ASN A 232 -30.33 1.04 9.24
CA ASN A 232 -30.91 0.58 10.50
C ASN A 232 -32.44 0.67 10.54
N THR A 233 -33.04 1.62 9.81
CA THR A 233 -34.50 1.84 9.86
C THR A 233 -35.26 1.16 8.74
N ILE A 234 -34.61 0.84 7.61
CA ILE A 234 -35.28 0.33 6.42
C ILE A 234 -34.76 -1.06 6.04
N ILE A 235 -33.45 -1.19 5.80
CA ILE A 235 -32.90 -2.43 5.23
C ILE A 235 -32.80 -3.54 6.28
N VAL A 236 -32.17 -3.28 7.43
CA VAL A 236 -31.94 -4.30 8.47
C VAL A 236 -33.25 -4.93 8.98
N PRO A 237 -34.33 -4.16 9.25
CA PRO A 237 -35.61 -4.74 9.63
C PRO A 237 -36.19 -5.70 8.57
N GLU A 238 -36.13 -5.35 7.29
CA GLU A 238 -36.59 -6.21 6.19
C GLU A 238 -35.75 -7.50 6.07
N LEU A 239 -34.45 -7.42 6.34
CA LEU A 239 -33.55 -8.58 6.29
C LEU A 239 -33.72 -9.55 7.46
N LYS A 240 -34.29 -9.11 8.59
CA LYS A 240 -34.40 -9.92 9.82
C LYS A 240 -35.37 -11.10 9.68
N ASP A 241 -36.51 -10.89 9.02
CA ASP A 241 -37.54 -11.92 8.78
C ASP A 241 -37.68 -12.23 7.27
N LEU A 242 -36.61 -12.00 6.50
CA LEU A 242 -36.62 -12.10 5.03
C LEU A 242 -37.16 -13.45 4.54
N ASP A 243 -36.76 -14.57 5.15
CA ASP A 243 -37.16 -15.91 4.71
C ASP A 243 -38.67 -16.13 4.83
N LYS A 244 -39.28 -15.62 5.90
CA LYS A 244 -40.74 -15.67 6.09
C LYS A 244 -41.45 -14.73 5.11
N ASN A 245 -40.92 -13.54 4.90
CA ASN A 245 -41.48 -12.56 3.97
C ASN A 245 -41.44 -13.07 2.53
N LEU A 246 -40.32 -13.69 2.11
CA LEU A 246 -40.18 -14.31 0.80
C LEU A 246 -41.14 -15.50 0.63
N LEU A 247 -41.31 -16.35 1.64
CA LEU A 247 -42.29 -17.44 1.58
C LEU A 247 -43.72 -16.92 1.39
N ARG A 248 -44.10 -15.88 2.12
CA ARG A 248 -45.42 -15.24 1.97
C ARG A 248 -45.59 -14.62 0.59
N LEU A 249 -44.59 -13.87 0.11
CA LEU A 249 -44.65 -13.23 -1.20
C LEU A 249 -44.68 -14.26 -2.34
N ASN A 250 -43.87 -15.31 -2.26
CA ASN A 250 -43.88 -16.39 -3.24
C ASN A 250 -45.25 -17.08 -3.29
N ARG A 251 -45.92 -17.27 -2.15
CA ARG A 251 -47.30 -17.79 -2.11
C ARG A 251 -48.28 -16.86 -2.82
N GLN A 252 -48.19 -15.55 -2.59
CA GLN A 252 -49.04 -14.57 -3.28
C GLN A 252 -48.81 -14.56 -4.79
N ILE A 253 -47.55 -14.67 -5.23
CA ILE A 253 -47.20 -14.74 -6.67
C ILE A 253 -47.72 -16.05 -7.29
N GLN A 254 -47.66 -17.17 -6.56
CA GLN A 254 -48.19 -18.47 -7.01
C GLN A 254 -49.72 -18.46 -7.16
N GLU A 255 -50.41 -17.74 -6.27
CA GLU A 255 -51.88 -17.62 -6.27
C GLU A 255 -52.40 -16.62 -7.33
N ASP A 256 -51.52 -15.84 -7.98
CA ASP A 256 -51.91 -14.89 -9.04
C ASP A 256 -52.50 -15.65 -10.25
N GLU A 257 -53.77 -15.38 -10.57
CA GLU A 257 -54.52 -16.03 -11.64
C GLU A 257 -53.83 -15.97 -13.01
N ARG A 258 -53.03 -14.93 -13.27
CA ARG A 258 -52.32 -14.75 -14.55
C ARG A 258 -51.16 -15.72 -14.72
N ILE A 259 -50.57 -16.17 -13.61
CA ILE A 259 -49.34 -16.97 -13.58
C ILE A 259 -49.62 -18.39 -13.08
N SER A 260 -50.62 -18.57 -12.22
CA SER A 260 -50.97 -19.83 -11.57
C SER A 260 -51.37 -20.93 -12.55
N SER A 261 -51.82 -20.59 -13.77
CA SER A 261 -52.12 -21.54 -14.83
C SER A 261 -50.87 -22.06 -15.57
N ASN A 262 -49.73 -21.38 -15.44
CA ASN A 262 -48.49 -21.74 -16.14
C ASN A 262 -47.90 -23.04 -15.57
N PRO A 263 -47.69 -24.08 -16.41
CA PRO A 263 -47.16 -25.37 -15.96
C PRO A 263 -45.75 -25.26 -15.36
N ILE A 264 -44.91 -24.33 -15.82
CA ILE A 264 -43.55 -24.14 -15.29
C ILE A 264 -43.62 -23.66 -13.84
N VAL A 265 -44.50 -22.72 -13.54
CA VAL A 265 -44.67 -22.17 -12.18
C VAL A 265 -45.17 -23.25 -11.23
N LYS A 266 -46.12 -24.09 -11.68
CA LYS A 266 -46.60 -25.24 -10.91
C LYS A 266 -45.51 -26.29 -10.63
N ILE A 267 -44.51 -26.44 -11.51
CA ILE A 267 -43.37 -27.36 -11.30
C ILE A 267 -42.35 -26.77 -10.34
N VAL A 268 -41.99 -25.50 -10.53
CA VAL A 268 -40.93 -24.82 -9.77
C VAL A 268 -41.38 -24.53 -8.34
N TYR A 269 -42.63 -24.13 -8.16
CA TYR A 269 -43.16 -23.63 -6.91
C TYR A 269 -44.25 -24.50 -6.27
N GLY A 270 -44.81 -25.45 -7.03
CA GLY A 270 -45.89 -26.35 -6.58
C GLY A 270 -45.49 -27.82 -6.64
N ASP A 271 -46.49 -28.71 -6.54
CA ASP A 271 -46.28 -30.15 -6.70
C ASP A 271 -46.55 -30.58 -8.16
N PRO A 272 -45.52 -30.98 -8.93
CA PRO A 272 -45.71 -31.48 -10.29
C PRO A 272 -46.61 -32.72 -10.37
N ALA A 273 -46.68 -33.53 -9.31
CA ALA A 273 -47.55 -34.71 -9.26
C ALA A 273 -49.06 -34.35 -9.28
N ALA A 274 -49.42 -33.11 -8.95
CA ALA A 274 -50.80 -32.65 -8.95
C ALA A 274 -51.41 -32.55 -10.36
N PHE A 275 -50.59 -32.44 -11.41
CA PHE A 275 -51.08 -32.27 -12.78
C PHE A 275 -50.37 -33.13 -13.84
N LEU A 276 -49.18 -33.68 -13.55
CA LEU A 276 -48.50 -34.64 -14.42
C LEU A 276 -48.86 -36.07 -14.02
N SER A 277 -49.86 -36.63 -14.71
CA SER A 277 -50.40 -37.97 -14.42
C SER A 277 -49.42 -39.13 -14.63
N GLN A 278 -48.33 -38.90 -15.38
CA GLN A 278 -47.30 -39.89 -15.69
C GLN A 278 -46.29 -40.10 -14.54
N LEU A 279 -46.30 -39.24 -13.52
CA LEU A 279 -45.40 -39.35 -12.38
C LEU A 279 -45.86 -40.44 -11.40
N PRO A 280 -44.94 -41.16 -10.74
CA PRO A 280 -45.29 -42.16 -9.73
C PRO A 280 -46.12 -41.56 -8.59
N LYS A 281 -47.34 -42.06 -8.40
CA LYS A 281 -48.21 -41.65 -7.29
C LYS A 281 -47.83 -42.40 -6.01
N ASN A 282 -47.83 -41.71 -4.87
CA ASN A 282 -47.59 -42.28 -3.53
C ASN A 282 -46.20 -42.91 -3.29
N SER A 283 -45.17 -42.48 -4.01
CA SER A 283 -43.79 -42.87 -3.71
C SER A 283 -43.15 -41.94 -2.68
N HIS A 284 -42.56 -42.52 -1.63
CA HIS A 284 -41.81 -41.76 -0.61
C HIS A 284 -40.54 -41.08 -1.16
N ILE A 285 -39.98 -41.58 -2.27
CA ILE A 285 -38.72 -41.07 -2.86
C ILE A 285 -38.93 -40.17 -4.09
N HIS A 286 -40.07 -40.28 -4.78
CA HIS A 286 -40.40 -39.45 -5.95
C HIS A 286 -41.28 -38.24 -5.58
N HIS A 287 -41.39 -37.93 -4.29
CA HIS A 287 -42.09 -36.75 -3.82
C HIS A 287 -41.35 -35.45 -4.21
N SER A 288 -42.09 -34.41 -4.59
CA SER A 288 -41.56 -33.11 -5.02
C SER A 288 -40.52 -32.52 -4.07
N LYS A 289 -40.74 -32.65 -2.75
CA LYS A 289 -39.80 -32.19 -1.72
C LYS A 289 -38.41 -32.83 -1.81
N MET A 290 -38.27 -34.09 -2.29
CA MET A 290 -36.96 -34.75 -2.48
C MET A 290 -36.18 -34.19 -3.67
N TRP A 291 -36.89 -33.74 -4.71
CA TRP A 291 -36.31 -33.19 -5.93
C TRP A 291 -36.29 -31.66 -5.95
N SER A 292 -36.47 -31.04 -4.78
CA SER A 292 -36.39 -29.60 -4.61
C SER A 292 -34.94 -29.12 -4.67
N CYS A 293 -34.71 -27.97 -5.32
CA CYS A 293 -33.40 -27.35 -5.39
C CYS A 293 -32.99 -26.81 -4.01
N ARG A 294 -31.80 -27.19 -3.53
CA ARG A 294 -31.23 -26.68 -2.27
C ARG A 294 -30.22 -25.58 -2.54
N LYS A 295 -30.07 -24.68 -1.58
CA LYS A 295 -29.10 -23.59 -1.62
C LYS A 295 -27.67 -24.17 -1.53
N ARG A 296 -26.78 -23.69 -2.39
CA ARG A 296 -25.34 -23.96 -2.26
C ARG A 296 -24.79 -23.12 -1.11
N ILE A 297 -24.09 -23.75 -0.17
CA ILE A 297 -23.44 -23.04 0.93
C ILE A 297 -22.19 -22.33 0.39
N SER A 298 -22.01 -21.07 0.76
CA SER A 298 -20.84 -20.25 0.44
C SER A 298 -20.32 -19.53 1.69
N VAL A 299 -19.09 -19.01 1.61
CA VAL A 299 -18.48 -18.24 2.71
C VAL A 299 -19.24 -16.94 2.95
N GLU A 300 -19.70 -16.30 1.88
CA GLU A 300 -20.49 -15.07 1.90
C GLU A 300 -21.84 -15.29 2.60
N ASN A 301 -22.50 -16.41 2.32
CA ASN A 301 -23.74 -16.81 2.98
C ASN A 301 -23.52 -17.00 4.50
N LEU A 302 -22.45 -17.67 4.91
CA LEU A 302 -22.11 -17.80 6.33
C LEU A 302 -21.89 -16.42 6.99
N GLY A 303 -21.19 -15.51 6.31
CA GLY A 303 -21.02 -14.12 6.77
C GLY A 303 -22.34 -13.39 6.97
N HIS A 304 -23.31 -13.62 6.08
CA HIS A 304 -24.67 -13.10 6.22
C HIS A 304 -25.42 -13.72 7.41
N VAL A 305 -25.32 -15.04 7.61
CA VAL A 305 -25.96 -15.73 8.75
C VAL A 305 -25.44 -15.20 10.10
N VAL A 306 -24.13 -15.00 10.23
CA VAL A 306 -23.52 -14.40 11.45
C VAL A 306 -24.13 -13.03 11.76
N GLN A 307 -24.40 -12.23 10.73
CA GLN A 307 -25.01 -10.91 10.88
C GLN A 307 -26.49 -10.98 11.22
N GLN A 308 -27.27 -11.83 10.54
CA GLN A 308 -28.71 -12.00 10.80
C GLN A 308 -28.96 -12.45 12.24
N LYS A 309 -28.13 -13.37 12.76
CA LYS A 309 -28.21 -13.83 14.15
C LYS A 309 -27.67 -12.80 15.16
N ASN A 310 -27.18 -11.65 14.70
CA ASN A 310 -26.47 -10.66 15.51
C ASN A 310 -25.36 -11.29 16.38
N ALA A 311 -24.68 -12.30 15.84
CA ALA A 311 -23.74 -13.14 16.59
C ALA A 311 -22.31 -12.57 16.59
N LYS A 312 -22.13 -11.28 16.32
CA LYS A 312 -20.81 -10.63 16.24
C LYS A 312 -20.05 -10.74 17.56
N ASP A 313 -20.74 -10.54 18.67
CA ASP A 313 -20.14 -10.62 20.02
C ASP A 313 -19.97 -12.08 20.48
N THR A 314 -20.80 -13.00 19.95
CA THR A 314 -20.72 -14.44 20.23
C THR A 314 -19.54 -15.09 19.53
N VAL A 315 -19.33 -14.75 18.25
CA VAL A 315 -18.28 -15.33 17.40
C VAL A 315 -17.38 -14.25 16.78
N PRO A 316 -16.65 -13.46 17.60
CA PRO A 316 -15.90 -12.30 17.13
C PRO A 316 -14.74 -12.65 16.20
N LEU A 317 -14.10 -13.80 16.38
CA LEU A 317 -12.99 -14.24 15.53
C LEU A 317 -13.47 -14.78 14.19
N LEU A 318 -14.58 -15.52 14.17
CA LEU A 318 -15.21 -15.94 12.92
C LEU A 318 -15.72 -14.73 12.14
N TRP A 319 -16.32 -13.75 12.84
CA TRP A 319 -16.74 -12.49 12.24
C TRP A 319 -15.56 -11.76 11.58
N LYS A 320 -14.47 -11.53 12.31
CA LYS A 320 -13.24 -10.91 11.78
C LYS A 320 -12.68 -11.69 10.60
N PHE A 321 -12.64 -13.03 10.70
CA PHE A 321 -12.18 -13.92 9.63
C PHE A 321 -12.97 -13.73 8.36
N LEU A 322 -14.30 -13.78 8.41
CA LEU A 322 -15.17 -13.64 7.24
C LEU A 322 -15.08 -12.25 6.61
N GLN A 323 -14.83 -11.20 7.40
CA GLN A 323 -14.62 -9.84 6.86
C GLN A 323 -13.33 -9.70 6.05
N LYS A 324 -12.24 -10.39 6.47
CA LYS A 324 -10.91 -10.27 5.86
C LYS A 324 -10.50 -11.51 5.05
N GLU A 325 -11.41 -12.44 4.82
CA GLU A 325 -11.13 -13.76 4.25
C GLU A 325 -10.41 -13.64 2.89
N THR A 326 -10.88 -12.76 2.01
CA THR A 326 -10.31 -12.56 0.66
C THR A 326 -8.86 -12.06 0.69
N GLU A 327 -8.56 -11.17 1.63
CA GLU A 327 -7.21 -10.63 1.87
C GLU A 327 -6.33 -11.69 2.56
N LEU A 328 -6.87 -12.38 3.56
CA LEU A 328 -6.17 -13.37 4.39
C LEU A 328 -5.72 -14.57 3.55
N ARG A 329 -6.50 -14.95 2.53
CA ARG A 329 -6.11 -15.95 1.52
C ARG A 329 -4.81 -15.61 0.78
N GLN A 330 -4.40 -14.35 0.73
CA GLN A 330 -3.15 -13.95 0.07
C GLN A 330 -1.90 -14.13 0.95
N VAL A 331 -2.06 -14.29 2.27
CA VAL A 331 -0.94 -14.45 3.22
C VAL A 331 -0.07 -15.65 2.86
N LYS A 332 -0.67 -16.74 2.36
CA LYS A 332 0.08 -17.94 1.93
C LYS A 332 1.14 -17.69 0.85
N PHE A 333 1.07 -16.58 0.12
CA PHE A 333 2.05 -16.22 -0.92
C PHE A 333 3.22 -15.39 -0.41
N LEU A 334 3.20 -15.00 0.87
CA LEU A 334 4.28 -14.23 1.50
C LEU A 334 5.68 -14.88 1.34
N PRO A 335 5.88 -16.22 1.45
CA PRO A 335 7.21 -16.82 1.33
C PRO A 335 7.81 -16.61 -0.07
N GLU A 336 6.99 -16.74 -1.12
CA GLU A 336 7.41 -16.53 -2.52
C GLU A 336 7.75 -15.05 -2.78
N ILE A 337 6.97 -14.13 -2.20
CA ILE A 337 7.24 -12.69 -2.29
C ILE A 337 8.55 -12.34 -1.57
N LEU A 338 8.76 -12.84 -0.36
CA LEU A 338 10.01 -12.63 0.40
C LEU A 338 11.20 -13.30 -0.29
N ALA A 339 11.02 -14.46 -0.92
CA ALA A 339 12.07 -15.10 -1.71
C ALA A 339 12.45 -14.27 -2.94
N LEU A 340 11.46 -13.75 -3.68
CA LEU A 340 11.68 -12.81 -4.79
C LEU A 340 12.49 -11.60 -4.33
N GLN A 341 12.05 -10.96 -3.24
CA GLN A 341 12.73 -9.79 -2.69
C GLN A 341 14.17 -10.10 -2.26
N ARG A 342 14.43 -11.24 -1.61
CA ARG A 342 15.78 -11.67 -1.23
C ARG A 342 16.68 -11.85 -2.45
N ASP A 343 16.18 -12.50 -3.50
CA ASP A 343 16.95 -12.75 -4.71
C ASP A 343 17.25 -11.44 -5.46
N LEU A 344 16.29 -10.51 -5.50
CA LEU A 344 16.49 -9.17 -6.07
C LEU A 344 17.49 -8.35 -5.24
N VAL A 345 17.42 -8.39 -3.90
CA VAL A 345 18.40 -7.73 -3.04
C VAL A 345 19.79 -8.30 -3.31
N ARG A 346 19.96 -9.63 -3.29
CA ARG A 346 21.26 -10.28 -3.59
C ARG A 346 21.81 -9.86 -4.96
N ARG A 347 20.94 -9.73 -5.96
CA ARG A 347 21.34 -9.37 -7.32
C ARG A 347 21.74 -7.90 -7.46
N PHE A 348 21.02 -6.98 -6.81
CA PHE A 348 21.18 -5.54 -7.00
C PHE A 348 21.92 -4.80 -5.90
N GLN A 349 22.27 -5.45 -4.77
CA GLN A 349 22.92 -4.81 -3.61
C GLN A 349 24.23 -4.09 -3.95
N ASN A 350 24.96 -4.59 -4.95
CA ASN A 350 26.27 -4.06 -5.37
C ASN A 350 26.23 -3.34 -6.73
N THR A 351 25.06 -3.18 -7.33
CA THR A 351 24.95 -2.53 -8.65
C THR A 351 24.93 -1.02 -8.48
N ALA A 352 25.75 -0.30 -9.26
CA ALA A 352 25.84 1.15 -9.19
C ALA A 352 24.57 1.85 -9.71
N GLU A 353 23.92 1.31 -10.75
CA GLU A 353 22.68 1.85 -11.32
C GLU A 353 21.77 0.70 -11.75
N ILE A 354 20.48 0.79 -11.43
CA ILE A 354 19.47 -0.13 -11.99
C ILE A 354 19.22 0.30 -13.42
N LYS A 355 19.14 -0.67 -14.32
CA LYS A 355 18.63 -0.43 -15.66
C LYS A 355 17.17 0.04 -15.58
N ASP A 356 16.88 1.24 -16.09
CA ASP A 356 15.49 1.70 -16.28
C ASP A 356 14.86 0.85 -17.38
N CYS A 357 14.21 -0.24 -16.98
CA CYS A 357 13.62 -1.23 -17.87
C CYS A 357 12.31 -1.77 -17.29
N SER A 358 11.53 -2.41 -18.14
CA SER A 358 10.31 -3.13 -17.76
C SER A 358 10.62 -4.47 -17.10
N ILE A 359 9.67 -5.01 -16.33
CA ILE A 359 9.76 -6.37 -15.77
C ILE A 359 9.93 -7.40 -16.91
N ARG A 360 9.24 -7.22 -18.04
CA ARG A 360 9.35 -8.08 -19.22
C ARG A 360 10.77 -8.13 -19.78
N GLU A 361 11.44 -6.98 -19.89
CA GLU A 361 12.82 -6.91 -20.36
C GLU A 361 13.79 -7.54 -19.38
N PHE A 362 13.59 -7.32 -18.09
CA PHE A 362 14.39 -7.96 -17.04
C PHE A 362 14.30 -9.50 -17.08
N LEU A 363 13.12 -10.05 -17.34
CA LEU A 363 12.93 -11.51 -17.48
C LEU A 363 13.59 -12.11 -18.73
N ARG A 364 13.96 -11.29 -19.71
CA ARG A 364 14.68 -11.72 -20.93
C ARG A 364 16.20 -11.75 -20.76
N GLU A 365 16.72 -11.29 -19.63
CA GLU A 365 18.16 -11.31 -19.37
C GLU A 365 18.69 -12.75 -19.28
N PRO A 366 19.97 -12.98 -19.64
CA PRO A 366 20.54 -14.32 -19.71
C PRO A 366 20.59 -14.96 -18.31
N LEU A 367 19.64 -15.88 -18.08
CA LEU A 367 19.52 -16.76 -16.91
C LEU A 367 19.34 -18.19 -17.40
N SER A 368 19.71 -19.19 -16.58
CA SER A 368 19.36 -20.59 -16.86
C SER A 368 17.83 -20.75 -16.92
N ASP A 369 17.34 -21.68 -17.74
CA ASP A 369 15.89 -21.83 -17.97
C ASP A 369 15.13 -22.10 -16.67
N VAL A 370 15.67 -22.94 -15.78
CA VAL A 370 15.10 -23.22 -14.45
C VAL A 370 14.99 -21.96 -13.59
N MET A 371 16.02 -21.11 -13.59
CA MET A 371 16.03 -19.88 -12.81
C MET A 371 15.06 -18.84 -13.39
N ARG A 372 14.94 -18.80 -14.72
CA ARG A 372 13.99 -17.92 -15.42
C ARG A 372 12.55 -18.29 -15.08
N ASP A 373 12.22 -19.58 -15.15
CA ASP A 373 10.87 -20.08 -14.84
C ASP A 373 10.49 -19.80 -13.38
N LEU A 374 11.42 -20.04 -12.45
CA LEU A 374 11.21 -19.73 -11.02
C LEU A 374 10.99 -18.24 -10.79
N LEU A 375 11.83 -17.39 -11.38
CA LEU A 375 11.72 -15.94 -11.27
C LEU A 375 10.39 -15.45 -11.86
N GLN A 376 10.02 -15.93 -13.04
CA GLN A 376 8.76 -15.58 -13.70
C GLN A 376 7.56 -16.01 -12.87
N ARG A 377 7.58 -17.21 -12.27
CA ARG A 377 6.53 -17.67 -11.37
C ARG A 377 6.37 -16.73 -10.17
N ARG A 378 7.47 -16.36 -9.51
CA ARG A 378 7.45 -15.44 -8.36
C ARG A 378 6.98 -14.04 -8.71
N VAL A 379 7.41 -13.51 -9.86
CA VAL A 379 6.92 -12.23 -10.39
C VAL A 379 5.41 -12.28 -10.64
N ASN A 380 4.90 -13.35 -11.25
CA ASN A 380 3.47 -13.51 -11.49
C ASN A 380 2.67 -13.58 -10.18
N VAL A 381 3.20 -14.27 -9.16
CA VAL A 381 2.62 -14.29 -7.81
C VAL A 381 2.58 -12.87 -7.23
N PHE A 382 3.69 -12.13 -7.28
CA PHE A 382 3.75 -10.75 -6.80
C PHE A 382 2.70 -9.86 -7.48
N LEU A 383 2.64 -9.87 -8.82
CA LEU A 383 1.69 -9.06 -9.59
C LEU A 383 0.24 -9.42 -9.27
N SER A 384 -0.08 -10.72 -9.21
CA SER A 384 -1.42 -11.20 -8.84
C SER A 384 -1.82 -10.74 -7.44
N VAL A 385 -0.92 -10.88 -6.45
CA VAL A 385 -1.22 -10.52 -5.05
C VAL A 385 -1.32 -9.01 -4.90
N TRP A 386 -0.46 -8.24 -5.57
CA TRP A 386 -0.55 -6.78 -5.62
C TRP A 386 -1.90 -6.33 -6.20
N ASN A 387 -2.29 -6.81 -7.39
CA ASN A 387 -3.52 -6.37 -8.05
C ASN A 387 -4.77 -6.70 -7.20
N LYS A 388 -4.74 -7.78 -6.41
CA LYS A 388 -5.82 -8.12 -5.46
C LYS A 388 -5.83 -7.23 -4.21
N LEU A 389 -4.68 -6.74 -3.75
CA LEU A 389 -4.55 -6.02 -2.48
C LEU A 389 -4.32 -4.51 -2.63
N ARG A 390 -4.08 -3.97 -3.83
CA ARG A 390 -3.69 -2.56 -4.05
C ARG A 390 -4.65 -1.55 -3.44
N SER A 391 -5.95 -1.80 -3.49
CA SER A 391 -6.97 -0.92 -2.89
C SER A 391 -6.98 -1.00 -1.37
N SER A 392 -6.80 -2.22 -0.82
CA SER A 392 -6.65 -2.42 0.63
C SER A 392 -5.34 -1.80 1.14
N LEU A 393 -4.27 -1.82 0.34
CA LEU A 393 -3.00 -1.17 0.65
C LEU A 393 -3.10 0.35 0.68
N ASP A 394 -3.78 0.97 -0.28
CA ASP A 394 -3.96 2.44 -0.27
C ASP A 394 -4.75 2.90 0.96
N THR A 395 -5.75 2.09 1.36
CA THR A 395 -6.68 2.43 2.43
C THR A 395 -6.15 2.05 3.82
N ASN A 396 -5.86 0.76 4.01
CA ASN A 396 -5.56 0.10 5.29
C ASN A 396 -4.06 -0.18 5.48
N GLY A 397 -3.24 0.02 4.45
CA GLY A 397 -1.81 -0.23 4.51
C GLY A 397 -1.09 0.67 5.53
N GLU A 398 -0.20 0.04 6.31
CA GLU A 398 0.73 0.70 7.23
C GLU A 398 1.81 1.54 6.54
N ILE A 399 2.00 1.36 5.22
CA ILE A 399 2.88 2.20 4.41
C ILE A 399 2.01 3.00 3.47
N LYS A 400 1.87 4.31 3.72
CA LYS A 400 1.12 5.20 2.82
C LYS A 400 1.87 5.41 1.52
N LEU A 401 1.35 4.79 0.47
CA LEU A 401 1.86 4.94 -0.88
C LEU A 401 1.49 6.34 -1.46
N PRO A 402 2.34 6.94 -2.30
CA PRO A 402 2.02 8.15 -3.05
C PRO A 402 0.81 7.97 -3.98
N LYS A 403 0.08 9.07 -4.26
CA LYS A 403 -1.05 9.08 -5.21
C LYS A 403 -0.57 8.60 -6.58
N GLY A 404 -1.34 7.75 -7.26
CA GLY A 404 -0.98 7.18 -8.56
C GLY A 404 -0.45 5.74 -8.51
N TYR A 405 0.07 5.29 -7.37
CA TYR A 405 0.74 3.99 -7.29
C TYR A 405 -0.23 2.81 -7.27
N CYS A 406 -1.41 3.01 -6.67
CA CYS A 406 -2.45 2.00 -6.56
C CYS A 406 -3.57 2.16 -7.60
N ASP A 407 -3.43 3.07 -8.56
CA ASP A 407 -4.53 3.46 -9.46
C ASP A 407 -4.76 2.40 -10.57
N ALA A 408 -3.68 1.78 -11.05
CA ALA A 408 -3.70 0.80 -12.14
C ALA A 408 -3.11 -0.55 -11.72
N ASP A 409 -3.48 -1.59 -12.46
CA ASP A 409 -2.90 -2.91 -12.31
C ASP A 409 -1.43 -2.91 -12.75
N LEU A 410 -0.58 -3.55 -11.94
CA LEU A 410 0.78 -3.85 -12.34
C LEU A 410 0.78 -5.02 -13.30
N THR A 411 1.57 -4.89 -14.38
CA THR A 411 1.73 -5.90 -15.42
C THR A 411 3.21 -6.13 -15.68
N LEU A 412 3.54 -7.07 -16.57
CA LEU A 412 4.92 -7.28 -17.00
C LEU A 412 5.53 -6.05 -17.70
N ASP A 413 4.72 -5.10 -18.16
CA ASP A 413 5.19 -3.88 -18.80
C ASP A 413 5.46 -2.73 -17.81
N SER A 414 5.11 -2.94 -16.53
CA SER A 414 5.46 -2.01 -15.46
C SER A 414 6.98 -1.94 -15.24
N LYS A 415 7.45 -0.83 -14.66
CA LYS A 415 8.87 -0.62 -14.34
C LYS A 415 9.39 -1.67 -13.36
N LEU A 416 10.60 -2.18 -13.56
CA LEU A 416 11.25 -3.15 -12.66
C LEU A 416 11.30 -2.66 -11.20
N GLU A 417 11.41 -1.35 -10.99
CA GLU A 417 11.53 -0.74 -9.66
C GLU A 417 10.39 -1.12 -8.70
N VAL A 418 9.18 -1.42 -9.19
CA VAL A 418 8.04 -1.82 -8.33
C VAL A 418 8.27 -3.14 -7.58
N LEU A 419 9.16 -4.00 -8.09
CA LEU A 419 9.51 -5.29 -7.46
C LEU A 419 10.62 -5.13 -6.41
N LEU A 420 11.44 -4.10 -6.53
CA LEU A 420 12.63 -3.90 -5.70
C LEU A 420 12.21 -3.38 -4.32
N PRO A 421 12.54 -4.06 -3.22
CA PRO A 421 12.06 -3.68 -1.90
C PRO A 421 12.82 -2.45 -1.37
N ARG A 422 12.34 -1.26 -1.72
CA ARG A 422 12.89 0.03 -1.25
C ARG A 422 11.81 0.76 -0.44
N ARG A 423 12.21 1.50 0.57
CA ARG A 423 11.37 2.42 1.36
C ARG A 423 11.25 3.80 0.72
N ARG A 424 11.48 3.91 -0.59
CA ARG A 424 11.30 5.14 -1.38
C ARG A 424 11.08 4.82 -2.85
N GLY A 425 10.65 5.82 -3.61
CA GLY A 425 10.37 5.68 -5.04
C GLY A 425 9.30 4.62 -5.29
N LEU A 426 9.35 3.96 -6.45
CA LEU A 426 8.39 2.90 -6.82
C LEU A 426 8.60 1.60 -6.01
N GLY A 427 9.78 1.41 -5.43
CA GLY A 427 10.07 0.22 -4.60
C GLY A 427 9.23 0.11 -3.33
N LEU A 428 8.55 1.21 -2.95
CA LEU A 428 7.57 1.23 -1.86
C LEU A 428 6.45 0.20 -2.08
N CYS A 429 6.08 -0.10 -3.34
CA CYS A 429 5.09 -1.12 -3.66
C CYS A 429 5.48 -2.49 -3.06
N SER A 430 6.73 -2.89 -3.28
CA SER A 430 7.25 -4.17 -2.81
C SER A 430 7.32 -4.22 -1.28
N THR A 431 7.83 -3.18 -0.64
CA THR A 431 7.90 -3.13 0.83
C THR A 431 6.52 -3.03 1.49
N ALA A 432 5.59 -2.25 0.93
CA ALA A 432 4.23 -2.13 1.44
C ALA A 432 3.45 -3.44 1.36
N LEU A 433 3.58 -4.18 0.25
CA LEU A 433 2.91 -5.46 0.09
C LEU A 433 3.35 -6.48 1.15
N ALA A 434 4.66 -6.63 1.35
CA ALA A 434 5.21 -7.55 2.35
C ALA A 434 4.79 -7.13 3.78
N SER A 435 4.86 -5.84 4.11
CA SER A 435 4.44 -5.32 5.42
C SER A 435 2.96 -5.57 5.69
N TYR A 436 2.11 -5.37 4.68
CA TYR A 436 0.67 -5.56 4.81
C TYR A 436 0.28 -7.02 5.03
N LEU A 437 0.90 -7.95 4.31
CA LEU A 437 0.66 -9.39 4.50
C LEU A 437 1.10 -9.86 5.90
N ILE A 438 2.23 -9.35 6.40
CA ILE A 438 2.71 -9.64 7.75
C ILE A 438 1.76 -9.07 8.80
N SER A 439 1.34 -7.81 8.63
CA SER A 439 0.39 -7.13 9.51
C SER A 439 -0.95 -7.88 9.57
N LEU A 440 -1.50 -8.25 8.40
CA LEU A 440 -2.73 -9.03 8.30
C LEU A 440 -2.61 -10.38 9.00
N HIS A 441 -1.48 -11.08 8.86
CA HIS A 441 -1.23 -12.32 9.59
C HIS A 441 -1.19 -12.09 11.10
N ASN A 442 -0.35 -11.16 11.57
CA ASN A 442 -0.16 -10.88 12.99
C ASN A 442 -1.45 -10.42 13.67
N ASP A 443 -2.24 -9.57 13.01
CA ASP A 443 -3.53 -9.08 13.51
C ASP A 443 -4.49 -10.21 13.85
N PHE A 444 -4.49 -11.29 13.06
CA PHE A 444 -5.31 -12.47 13.31
C PHE A 444 -4.75 -13.31 14.46
N ILE A 445 -3.44 -13.55 14.47
CA ILE A 445 -2.78 -14.34 15.52
C ILE A 445 -2.93 -13.67 16.89
N HIS A 446 -2.71 -12.36 16.97
CA HIS A 446 -2.90 -11.61 18.21
C HIS A 446 -4.35 -11.68 18.71
N SER A 447 -5.33 -11.60 17.80
CA SER A 447 -6.75 -11.75 18.18
C SER A 447 -7.07 -13.14 18.73
N VAL A 448 -6.45 -14.18 18.17
CA VAL A 448 -6.60 -15.57 18.62
C VAL A 448 -5.91 -15.79 19.97
N ASN A 449 -4.67 -15.34 20.14
CA ASN A 449 -3.93 -15.45 21.40
C ASN A 449 -4.66 -14.75 22.54
N LYS A 450 -5.19 -13.55 22.28
CA LYS A 450 -6.04 -12.82 23.23
C LYS A 450 -7.32 -13.59 23.61
N HIS A 451 -7.92 -14.32 22.66
CA HIS A 451 -9.12 -15.12 22.90
C HIS A 451 -8.82 -16.39 23.71
N ILE A 452 -7.73 -17.09 23.41
CA ILE A 452 -7.32 -18.33 24.08
C ILE A 452 -6.57 -18.05 25.40
N LYS A 453 -6.13 -16.81 25.63
CA LYS A 453 -5.27 -16.37 26.75
C LYS A 453 -3.89 -17.03 26.73
N GLU A 454 -3.34 -17.22 25.54
CA GLU A 454 -1.95 -17.62 25.33
C GLU A 454 -1.04 -16.39 25.21
N ASP A 455 0.23 -16.57 25.59
CA ASP A 455 1.23 -15.50 25.64
C ASP A 455 1.90 -15.34 24.25
N ASP A 456 2.11 -14.10 23.80
CA ASP A 456 2.61 -13.73 22.46
C ASP A 456 4.13 -14.02 22.23
N ARG A 457 4.65 -15.11 22.81
CA ARG A 457 6.11 -15.37 22.84
C ARG A 457 6.67 -16.07 21.61
N TYR A 458 5.83 -16.65 20.75
CA TYR A 458 6.31 -17.34 19.55
C TYR A 458 6.53 -16.34 18.41
N LEU A 459 7.77 -15.87 18.28
CA LEU A 459 8.20 -14.86 17.32
C LEU A 459 9.20 -15.45 16.32
N ILE A 460 9.04 -15.10 15.03
CA ILE A 460 10.00 -15.47 13.97
C ILE A 460 10.42 -14.26 13.13
N SER A 461 11.55 -14.40 12.44
CA SER A 461 12.03 -13.40 11.47
C SER A 461 11.44 -13.63 10.07
N PRO A 462 11.28 -12.59 9.23
CA PRO A 462 10.88 -12.76 7.82
C PRO A 462 11.79 -13.70 7.03
N SER A 463 13.06 -13.85 7.43
CA SER A 463 14.01 -14.78 6.82
C SER A 463 13.65 -16.26 7.02
N GLU A 464 12.98 -16.59 8.12
CA GLU A 464 12.61 -17.95 8.55
C GLU A 464 11.19 -18.35 8.11
N VAL A 465 10.43 -17.42 7.53
CA VAL A 465 9.05 -17.66 7.12
C VAL A 465 8.98 -18.80 6.10
N ALA A 466 8.09 -19.74 6.36
CA ALA A 466 7.79 -20.92 5.55
C ALA A 466 6.28 -21.17 5.58
N ASP A 467 5.77 -22.02 4.69
CA ASP A 467 4.32 -22.25 4.54
C ASP A 467 3.62 -22.66 5.84
N LEU A 468 4.30 -23.43 6.70
CA LEU A 468 3.76 -23.89 7.98
C LEU A 468 3.53 -22.75 8.99
N HIS A 469 4.31 -21.67 8.90
CA HIS A 469 4.23 -20.51 9.79
C HIS A 469 3.05 -19.61 9.46
N LEU A 470 2.45 -19.75 8.28
CA LEU A 470 1.45 -18.83 7.76
C LEU A 470 0.03 -19.35 7.89
N ILE A 471 -0.92 -18.41 7.96
CA ILE A 471 -2.34 -18.73 7.79
C ILE A 471 -2.54 -19.13 6.32
N SER A 472 -2.81 -20.41 6.10
CA SER A 472 -2.94 -21.00 4.77
C SER A 472 -4.09 -22.00 4.74
N TYR A 473 -4.98 -21.83 3.76
CA TYR A 473 -6.14 -22.67 3.51
C TYR A 473 -6.64 -22.50 2.06
N GLU A 474 -7.45 -23.44 1.61
CA GLU A 474 -8.19 -23.40 0.35
C GLU A 474 -9.70 -23.42 0.60
N VAL A 475 -10.44 -22.53 -0.05
CA VAL A 475 -11.89 -22.36 0.20
C VAL A 475 -12.66 -23.64 -0.10
N GLU A 476 -12.52 -24.18 -1.31
CA GLU A 476 -13.31 -25.33 -1.76
C GLU A 476 -12.89 -26.64 -1.07
N ARG A 477 -11.61 -26.78 -0.68
CA ARG A 477 -11.09 -28.02 -0.09
C ARG A 477 -11.15 -28.05 1.43
N ASP A 478 -10.97 -26.90 2.08
CA ASP A 478 -10.84 -26.84 3.54
C ASP A 478 -12.06 -26.15 4.18
N LEU A 479 -12.41 -24.95 3.71
CA LEU A 479 -13.41 -24.11 4.38
C LEU A 479 -14.85 -24.59 4.10
N ILE A 480 -15.20 -24.88 2.84
CA ILE A 480 -16.55 -25.33 2.48
C ILE A 480 -16.92 -26.66 3.17
N PRO A 481 -16.07 -27.72 3.19
CA PRO A 481 -16.36 -28.93 3.94
C PRO A 481 -16.50 -28.71 5.44
N LEU A 482 -15.69 -27.81 6.02
CA LEU A 482 -15.79 -27.42 7.43
C LEU A 482 -17.15 -26.80 7.72
N ILE A 483 -17.60 -25.84 6.91
CA ILE A 483 -18.91 -25.20 7.10
C ILE A 483 -20.05 -26.23 6.94
N LEU A 484 -19.98 -27.07 5.92
CA LEU A 484 -20.99 -28.12 5.67
C LEU A 484 -21.10 -29.11 6.83
N SER A 485 -19.99 -29.49 7.46
CA SER A 485 -19.98 -30.43 8.59
C SER A 485 -20.64 -29.88 9.86
N ASN A 486 -20.81 -28.56 9.95
CA ASN A 486 -21.44 -27.87 11.08
C ASN A 486 -22.79 -27.25 10.70
N CYS A 487 -23.33 -27.64 9.54
CA CYS A 487 -24.68 -27.31 9.10
C CYS A 487 -25.64 -28.39 9.58
N GLN A 488 -26.49 -28.08 10.56
CA GLN A 488 -27.49 -29.00 11.11
C GLN A 488 -28.82 -28.83 10.38
N TYR A 489 -29.54 -29.92 10.23
CA TYR A 489 -30.89 -29.93 9.66
C TYR A 489 -31.86 -30.38 10.75
N SER A 490 -32.79 -29.50 11.14
CA SER A 490 -33.86 -29.85 12.07
C SER A 490 -35.17 -30.04 11.32
N MET A 491 -36.00 -30.95 11.82
CA MET A 491 -37.36 -31.16 11.33
C MET A 491 -38.32 -31.02 12.51
N GLU A 492 -39.19 -30.01 12.45
CA GLU A 492 -40.33 -29.92 13.35
C GLU A 492 -41.44 -30.89 12.90
N LYS A 493 -42.21 -31.48 13.84
CA LYS A 493 -43.31 -32.38 13.51
C LYS A 493 -44.35 -31.65 12.64
N GLY A 494 -44.45 -32.04 11.37
CA GLY A 494 -45.36 -31.45 10.39
C GLY A 494 -44.82 -30.22 9.65
N GLY A 495 -43.55 -29.83 9.85
CA GLY A 495 -42.94 -28.64 9.27
C GLY A 495 -41.83 -28.92 8.23
N GLU A 496 -41.32 -27.85 7.61
CA GLU A 496 -40.19 -27.89 6.68
C GLU A 496 -38.86 -28.16 7.40
N THR A 497 -37.88 -28.68 6.65
CA THR A 497 -36.51 -28.87 7.16
C THR A 497 -35.81 -27.52 7.30
N LEU A 498 -35.52 -27.09 8.52
CA LEU A 498 -34.78 -25.86 8.79
C LEU A 498 -33.28 -26.15 8.82
N GLN A 499 -32.52 -25.32 8.11
CA GLN A 499 -31.06 -25.36 8.10
C GLN A 499 -30.54 -24.41 9.18
N ASP A 500 -29.70 -24.91 10.08
CA ASP A 500 -29.08 -24.09 11.12
C ASP A 500 -27.57 -24.27 11.17
N PHE A 501 -26.85 -23.16 11.40
CA PHE A 501 -25.40 -23.15 11.50
C PHE A 501 -24.97 -23.03 12.97
N ASP A 502 -24.18 -23.99 13.41
CA ASP A 502 -23.49 -23.96 14.70
C ASP A 502 -22.26 -23.05 14.60
N LEU A 503 -22.48 -21.74 14.77
CA LEU A 503 -21.45 -20.71 14.58
C LEU A 503 -20.28 -20.86 15.57
N GLU A 504 -20.55 -21.27 16.80
CA GLU A 504 -19.52 -21.45 17.83
C GLU A 504 -18.58 -22.59 17.44
N LYS A 505 -19.14 -23.73 17.01
CA LYS A 505 -18.34 -24.87 16.56
C LYS A 505 -17.55 -24.55 15.29
N ILE A 506 -18.13 -23.79 14.35
CA ILE A 506 -17.41 -23.30 13.17
C ILE A 506 -16.23 -22.42 13.59
N GLN A 507 -16.44 -21.46 14.50
CA GLN A 507 -15.37 -20.60 15.02
C GLN A 507 -14.24 -21.44 15.62
N GLN A 508 -14.57 -22.41 16.48
CA GLN A 508 -13.56 -23.28 17.11
C GLN A 508 -12.77 -24.10 16.08
N GLN A 509 -13.43 -24.62 15.04
CA GLN A 509 -12.75 -25.38 13.98
C GLN A 509 -11.86 -24.48 13.10
N VAL A 510 -12.29 -23.26 12.80
CA VAL A 510 -11.46 -22.28 12.06
C VAL A 510 -10.21 -21.92 12.86
N ILE A 511 -10.38 -21.64 14.16
CA ILE A 511 -9.25 -21.32 15.06
C ILE A 511 -8.27 -22.49 15.11
N SER A 512 -8.74 -23.67 15.51
CA SER A 512 -7.89 -24.86 15.72
C SER A 512 -7.18 -25.33 14.45
N LYS A 513 -7.82 -25.26 13.28
CA LYS A 513 -7.22 -25.77 12.03
C LYS A 513 -6.32 -24.77 11.33
N PHE A 514 -6.64 -23.47 11.34
CA PHE A 514 -5.98 -22.51 10.47
C PHE A 514 -5.20 -21.41 11.20
N LEU A 515 -5.60 -21.06 12.43
CA LEU A 515 -5.09 -19.88 13.11
C LEU A 515 -4.23 -20.19 14.34
N GLN A 516 -4.56 -21.22 15.10
CA GLN A 516 -3.85 -21.57 16.33
C GLN A 516 -2.44 -22.10 16.05
N GLY A 517 -1.48 -21.77 16.94
CA GLY A 517 -0.11 -22.27 16.87
C GLY A 517 0.79 -21.59 15.83
N LYS A 518 0.31 -20.52 15.18
CA LYS A 518 1.09 -19.73 14.22
C LYS A 518 1.93 -18.68 14.95
N PRO A 519 3.18 -18.42 14.52
CA PRO A 519 4.01 -17.38 15.13
C PRO A 519 3.57 -15.98 14.73
N LEU A 520 3.97 -15.00 15.54
CA LEU A 520 4.04 -13.60 15.14
C LEU A 520 5.31 -13.35 14.32
N ILE A 521 5.18 -12.65 13.21
CA ILE A 521 6.29 -12.35 12.30
C ILE A 521 6.81 -10.94 12.60
N THR A 522 8.08 -10.83 12.93
CA THR A 522 8.71 -9.53 13.19
C THR A 522 8.86 -8.71 11.90
N LEU A 523 8.74 -7.38 11.99
CA LEU A 523 9.00 -6.49 10.85
C LEU A 523 10.52 -6.22 10.64
N LYS A 524 11.34 -6.58 11.64
CA LYS A 524 12.81 -6.53 11.56
C LYS A 524 13.28 -7.67 10.66
N GLY A 525 14.05 -7.36 9.62
CA GLY A 525 14.58 -8.36 8.68
C GLY A 525 13.79 -8.53 7.38
N ILE A 526 12.77 -7.69 7.12
CA ILE A 526 12.16 -7.62 5.78
C ILE A 526 13.27 -7.23 4.77
N PRO A 527 13.47 -8.00 3.69
CA PRO A 527 14.52 -7.71 2.71
C PRO A 527 14.36 -6.28 2.20
N THR A 528 15.42 -5.48 2.29
CA THR A 528 15.41 -4.07 1.88
C THR A 528 16.66 -3.80 1.05
N LEU A 529 16.50 -3.24 -0.14
CA LEU A 529 17.58 -2.86 -1.03
C LEU A 529 18.04 -1.45 -0.70
N VAL A 530 19.27 -1.34 -0.20
CA VAL A 530 19.92 -0.05 0.09
C VAL A 530 21.13 0.10 -0.82
N TYR A 531 21.09 1.07 -1.73
CA TYR A 531 22.26 1.38 -2.57
C TYR A 531 23.39 1.97 -1.73
N ARG A 532 24.61 1.75 -2.19
CA ARG A 532 25.82 2.31 -1.57
C ARG A 532 25.73 3.82 -1.42
N HIS A 533 25.27 4.52 -2.46
CA HIS A 533 25.13 5.99 -2.51
C HIS A 533 24.11 6.56 -1.52
N ASP A 534 23.23 5.71 -0.99
CA ASP A 534 22.14 6.09 -0.08
C ASP A 534 22.43 5.71 1.38
N ARG A 535 23.60 5.12 1.64
CA ARG A 535 24.09 4.93 3.00
C ARG A 535 24.26 6.29 3.66
N ASN A 536 23.92 6.37 4.94
CA ASN A 536 24.16 7.57 5.71
C ASN A 536 25.64 7.67 6.09
N TYR A 537 26.42 8.22 5.16
CA TYR A 537 27.84 8.46 5.34
C TYR A 537 28.14 9.35 6.54
N GLU A 538 27.21 10.24 6.97
CA GLU A 538 27.45 11.04 8.19
C GLU A 538 27.51 10.18 9.45
N GLN A 539 26.57 9.25 9.60
CA GLN A 539 26.59 8.33 10.73
C GLN A 539 27.80 7.40 10.62
N LEU A 540 28.07 6.88 9.43
CA LEU A 540 29.26 6.06 9.17
C LEU A 540 30.56 6.78 9.56
N PHE A 541 30.71 8.06 9.18
CA PHE A 541 31.88 8.86 9.51
C PHE A 541 31.98 9.12 11.01
N ASN A 542 30.86 9.36 11.69
CA ASN A 542 30.86 9.48 13.14
C ASN A 542 31.28 8.18 13.81
N ASP A 543 30.74 7.03 13.37
CA ASP A 543 31.10 5.72 13.92
C ASP A 543 32.57 5.39 13.70
N VAL A 544 33.13 5.74 12.53
CA VAL A 544 34.57 5.62 12.25
C VAL A 544 35.39 6.57 13.13
N ARG A 545 35.04 7.86 13.22
CA ARG A 545 35.76 8.83 14.08
C ARG A 545 35.75 8.45 15.56
N ASN A 546 34.67 7.81 16.02
CA ASN A 546 34.56 7.33 17.40
C ASN A 546 35.48 6.12 17.69
N LYS A 547 35.88 5.36 16.66
CA LYS A 547 36.69 4.14 16.79
C LYS A 547 38.13 4.31 16.33
N LEU A 548 38.38 5.26 15.42
CA LEU A 548 39.65 5.47 14.74
C LEU A 548 39.96 6.95 14.63
N GLU A 549 41.19 7.33 14.93
CA GLU A 549 41.68 8.67 14.66
C GLU A 549 41.72 8.92 13.15
N GLN A 550 41.18 10.05 12.70
CA GLN A 550 41.09 10.43 11.28
C GLN A 550 41.86 11.73 11.04
N SER A 551 42.61 11.78 9.94
CA SER A 551 43.46 12.92 9.57
C SER A 551 43.35 13.23 8.08
N ALA A 552 43.69 14.46 7.70
CA ALA A 552 43.67 14.91 6.31
C ALA A 552 44.70 14.16 5.45
N LEU A 553 44.38 13.99 4.17
CA LEU A 553 45.35 13.45 3.20
C LEU A 553 46.45 14.48 2.90
N PRO A 554 47.73 14.09 2.94
CA PRO A 554 48.82 14.97 2.49
C PRO A 554 48.63 15.38 1.03
N SER A 555 48.87 16.66 0.70
CA SER A 555 48.66 17.17 -0.67
C SER A 555 49.49 16.43 -1.73
N SER A 556 50.67 15.93 -1.36
CA SER A 556 51.52 15.10 -2.24
C SER A 556 50.86 13.77 -2.60
N VAL A 557 50.15 13.15 -1.64
CA VAL A 557 49.40 11.89 -1.85
C VAL A 557 48.13 12.17 -2.65
N MET A 558 47.41 13.25 -2.36
CA MET A 558 46.24 13.66 -3.15
C MET A 558 46.58 13.88 -4.63
N ASN A 559 47.69 14.56 -4.91
CA ASN A 559 48.15 14.82 -6.28
C ASN A 559 48.60 13.53 -6.99
N MET A 560 49.23 12.60 -6.27
CA MET A 560 49.60 11.29 -6.80
C MET A 560 48.35 10.48 -7.18
N ILE A 561 47.40 10.31 -6.25
CA ILE A 561 46.13 9.60 -6.51
C ILE A 561 45.38 10.26 -7.67
N SER A 562 45.33 11.59 -7.67
CA SER A 562 44.69 12.38 -8.73
C SER A 562 45.38 12.24 -10.08
N GLY A 563 46.68 11.95 -10.10
CA GLY A 563 47.50 11.74 -11.29
C GLY A 563 47.37 10.33 -11.84
N GLU A 564 47.35 9.33 -10.97
CA GLU A 564 47.25 7.90 -11.34
C GLU A 564 45.81 7.51 -11.73
N LEU A 565 44.79 7.95 -10.98
CA LEU A 565 43.39 7.60 -11.24
C LEU A 565 42.70 8.57 -12.21
N GLN A 566 42.99 8.46 -13.51
CA GLN A 566 42.36 9.30 -14.55
C GLN A 566 41.08 8.72 -15.15
N SER A 567 40.90 7.40 -15.12
CA SER A 567 39.73 6.73 -15.70
C SER A 567 38.52 6.80 -14.76
N TYR A 568 37.32 6.94 -15.33
CA TYR A 568 36.08 6.86 -14.56
C TYR A 568 35.94 5.49 -13.86
N SER A 569 36.37 4.40 -14.51
CA SER A 569 36.31 3.05 -13.92
C SER A 569 37.22 2.94 -12.71
N ASP A 570 38.49 3.36 -12.84
CA ASP A 570 39.47 3.25 -11.76
C ASP A 570 39.07 4.09 -10.53
N VAL A 571 38.49 5.28 -10.76
CA VAL A 571 37.96 6.12 -9.67
C VAL A 571 36.76 5.45 -9.00
N CYS A 572 35.88 4.80 -9.75
CA CYS A 572 34.74 4.06 -9.17
C CYS A 572 35.19 2.84 -8.38
N ASP A 573 36.20 2.11 -8.84
CA ASP A 573 36.78 0.96 -8.16
C ASP A 573 37.48 1.39 -6.87
N ALA A 574 38.28 2.45 -6.91
CA ALA A 574 38.94 3.04 -5.74
C ALA A 574 37.93 3.55 -4.71
N LEU A 575 36.87 4.25 -5.16
CA LEU A 575 35.81 4.72 -4.27
C LEU A 575 35.08 3.53 -3.65
N SER A 576 34.77 2.50 -4.44
CA SER A 576 34.11 1.28 -3.95
C SER A 576 34.92 0.57 -2.88
N LEU A 577 36.24 0.43 -3.09
CA LEU A 577 37.15 -0.14 -2.10
C LEU A 577 37.13 0.68 -0.80
N THR A 578 37.22 2.00 -0.92
CA THR A 578 37.20 2.92 0.22
C THR A 578 35.88 2.86 0.99
N GLU A 579 34.74 2.80 0.30
CA GLU A 579 33.41 2.65 0.91
C GLU A 579 33.24 1.31 1.64
N ILE A 580 33.79 0.23 1.08
CA ILE A 580 33.80 -1.09 1.74
C ILE A 580 34.65 -1.00 3.02
N THR A 581 35.87 -0.48 2.92
CA THR A 581 36.77 -0.30 4.07
C THR A 581 36.11 0.54 5.17
N LEU A 582 35.52 1.69 4.84
CA LEU A 582 34.77 2.52 5.80
C LEU A 582 33.62 1.76 6.47
N GLY A 583 32.92 0.90 5.71
CA GLY A 583 31.87 0.03 6.23
C GLY A 583 32.36 -0.93 7.32
N PHE A 584 33.51 -1.56 7.11
CA PHE A 584 34.11 -2.47 8.09
C PHE A 584 34.72 -1.72 9.27
N LEU A 585 35.40 -0.60 9.04
CA LEU A 585 35.97 0.23 10.12
C LEU A 585 34.89 0.78 11.04
N ALA A 586 33.74 1.19 10.49
CA ALA A 586 32.60 1.63 11.30
C ALA A 586 32.09 0.52 12.24
N MET A 587 32.25 -0.76 11.88
CA MET A 587 31.82 -1.90 12.68
C MET A 587 32.88 -2.37 13.67
N ALA A 588 34.13 -2.58 13.21
CA ALA A 588 35.17 -3.23 14.00
C ALA A 588 36.23 -2.29 14.58
N GLY A 589 36.46 -1.11 13.98
CA GLY A 589 37.69 -0.33 14.22
C GLY A 589 38.94 -1.06 13.69
N GLU A 590 40.12 -0.45 13.82
CA GLU A 590 41.43 -1.08 13.59
C GLU A 590 42.58 -0.19 14.11
N ASN A 591 43.85 -0.46 13.76
CA ASN A 591 44.97 0.46 13.95
C ASN A 591 45.00 1.56 12.86
N ALA A 592 44.95 2.83 13.27
CA ALA A 592 44.91 3.99 12.38
C ALA A 592 46.14 4.12 11.45
N GLU A 593 47.30 3.63 11.89
CA GLU A 593 48.57 3.64 11.14
C GLU A 593 48.75 2.42 10.22
N MET A 594 47.79 1.49 10.17
CA MET A 594 47.83 0.40 9.20
C MET A 594 47.65 0.94 7.78
N LEU A 595 48.40 0.41 6.82
CA LEU A 595 48.21 0.75 5.41
C LEU A 595 46.86 0.25 4.94
N LEU A 596 46.18 1.05 4.12
CA LEU A 596 44.88 0.70 3.55
C LEU A 596 45.00 -0.56 2.69
N THR A 597 46.08 -0.69 1.93
CA THR A 597 46.38 -1.88 1.11
C THR A 597 46.53 -3.13 1.96
N ASP A 598 47.30 -3.05 3.05
CA ASP A 598 47.52 -4.17 3.95
C ASP A 598 46.21 -4.61 4.62
N TYR A 599 45.37 -3.66 5.01
CA TYR A 599 44.05 -3.96 5.55
C TYR A 599 43.17 -4.67 4.51
N THR A 600 43.17 -4.20 3.27
CA THR A 600 42.36 -4.81 2.21
C THR A 600 42.83 -6.21 1.83
N GLU A 601 44.13 -6.47 1.84
CA GLU A 601 44.71 -7.76 1.47
C GLU A 601 44.67 -8.76 2.63
N GLN A 602 45.07 -8.35 3.84
CA GLN A 602 45.30 -9.26 4.97
C GLN A 602 44.08 -9.43 5.86
N VAL A 603 43.25 -8.37 6.01
CA VAL A 603 42.07 -8.40 6.90
C VAL A 603 40.80 -8.66 6.10
N LEU A 604 40.54 -7.86 5.07
CA LEU A 604 39.35 -8.03 4.24
C LEU A 604 39.48 -9.17 3.23
N GLN A 605 40.70 -9.67 2.98
CA GLN A 605 40.98 -10.76 2.04
C GLN A 605 40.46 -10.48 0.62
N MET A 606 40.54 -9.22 0.18
CA MET A 606 40.06 -8.76 -1.13
C MET A 606 41.18 -8.49 -2.14
N GLY A 607 42.44 -8.83 -1.84
CA GLY A 607 43.59 -8.55 -2.71
C GLY A 607 43.41 -9.05 -4.14
N ASP A 608 43.01 -10.30 -4.32
CA ASP A 608 42.85 -10.94 -5.63
C ASP A 608 41.66 -10.40 -6.45
N GLN A 609 40.70 -9.74 -5.79
CA GLN A 609 39.50 -9.19 -6.42
C GLN A 609 39.60 -7.69 -6.70
N THR A 610 40.67 -7.04 -6.24
CA THR A 610 40.85 -5.60 -6.34
C THR A 610 41.78 -5.27 -7.51
N ASN A 611 41.43 -4.24 -8.28
CA ASN A 611 42.24 -3.80 -9.40
C ASN A 611 43.67 -3.43 -8.93
N PRO A 612 44.74 -4.09 -9.42
CA PRO A 612 46.11 -3.84 -8.97
C PRO A 612 46.55 -2.39 -9.15
N HIS A 613 46.03 -1.72 -10.19
CA HIS A 613 46.30 -0.30 -10.44
C HIS A 613 45.71 0.59 -9.33
N VAL A 614 44.52 0.23 -8.82
CA VAL A 614 43.87 0.93 -7.70
C VAL A 614 44.65 0.72 -6.40
N LEU A 615 45.07 -0.51 -6.10
CA LEU A 615 45.89 -0.79 -4.92
C LEU A 615 47.21 -0.03 -4.96
N GLN A 616 47.86 0.02 -6.13
CA GLN A 616 49.09 0.77 -6.33
C GLN A 616 48.90 2.27 -6.07
N ALA A 617 47.80 2.86 -6.54
CA ALA A 617 47.49 4.27 -6.31
C ALA A 617 47.22 4.60 -4.83
N LEU A 618 46.70 3.63 -4.07
CA LEU A 618 46.36 3.79 -2.65
C LEU A 618 47.45 3.31 -1.69
N ARG A 619 48.59 2.82 -2.18
CA ARG A 619 49.69 2.25 -1.35
C ARG A 619 50.28 3.18 -0.28
N ARG A 620 50.05 4.49 -0.40
CA ARG A 620 50.53 5.52 0.56
C ARG A 620 49.43 5.97 1.52
N CYS A 621 48.23 5.40 1.44
CA CYS A 621 47.12 5.70 2.31
C CYS A 621 47.15 4.79 3.54
N HIS A 622 46.96 5.38 4.71
CA HIS A 622 46.72 4.68 5.97
C HIS A 622 45.23 4.72 6.32
N LEU A 623 44.77 3.87 7.23
CA LEU A 623 43.36 3.83 7.65
C LEU A 623 42.88 5.15 8.28
N LYS A 624 43.78 5.93 8.89
CA LYS A 624 43.50 7.31 9.36
C LYS A 624 43.10 8.28 8.23
N HIS A 625 43.37 7.95 6.97
CA HIS A 625 43.03 8.80 5.82
C HIS A 625 41.69 8.41 5.16
N SER A 626 40.96 7.42 5.67
CA SER A 626 39.83 6.78 4.97
C SER A 626 38.70 7.75 4.63
N ILE A 627 38.33 8.66 5.54
CA ILE A 627 37.26 9.66 5.29
C ILE A 627 37.72 10.69 4.25
N ALA A 628 38.95 11.22 4.39
CA ALA A 628 39.52 12.17 3.44
C ALA A 628 39.67 11.55 2.04
N LEU A 629 40.00 10.25 1.97
CA LEU A 629 40.08 9.51 0.72
C LEU A 629 38.72 9.36 0.05
N TRP A 630 37.67 9.06 0.82
CA TRP A 630 36.32 9.03 0.29
C TRP A 630 35.90 10.40 -0.27
N GLN A 631 36.18 11.49 0.44
CA GLN A 631 35.84 12.84 0.01
C GLN A 631 36.52 13.19 -1.32
N LEU A 632 37.82 12.90 -1.44
CA LEU A 632 38.59 13.07 -2.67
C LEU A 632 37.98 12.24 -3.81
N LEU A 633 37.84 10.92 -3.64
CA LEU A 633 37.40 10.02 -4.71
C LEU A 633 35.95 10.28 -5.14
N SER A 634 35.06 10.63 -4.20
CA SER A 634 33.65 10.96 -4.46
C SER A 634 33.52 12.24 -5.28
N SER A 635 34.31 13.28 -4.94
CA SER A 635 34.39 14.51 -5.73
C SER A 635 34.95 14.24 -7.13
N ARG A 636 36.04 13.46 -7.23
CA ARG A 636 36.66 13.10 -8.52
C ARG A 636 35.75 12.28 -9.42
N LYS A 637 34.96 11.34 -8.87
CA LYS A 637 33.92 10.61 -9.62
C LYS A 637 32.95 11.59 -10.28
N SER A 638 32.54 12.62 -9.55
CA SER A 638 31.60 13.63 -10.03
C SER A 638 32.24 14.55 -11.07
N GLU A 639 33.52 14.90 -10.91
CA GLU A 639 34.29 15.65 -11.91
C GLU A 639 34.39 14.87 -13.24
N GLN A 640 34.65 13.55 -13.17
CA GLN A 640 34.72 12.68 -14.36
C GLN A 640 33.36 12.52 -15.05
N LEU A 641 32.26 12.41 -14.29
CA LEU A 641 30.91 12.41 -14.88
C LEU A 641 30.61 13.71 -15.63
N LEU A 642 31.00 14.85 -15.06
CA LEU A 642 30.87 16.16 -15.71
C LEU A 642 31.67 16.20 -17.02
N ARG A 643 32.89 15.64 -17.04
CA ARG A 643 33.71 15.50 -18.26
C ARG A 643 33.04 14.64 -19.33
N LEU A 644 32.35 13.58 -18.92
CA LEU A 644 31.57 12.69 -19.80
C LEU A 644 30.20 13.28 -20.19
N ARG A 645 29.92 14.55 -19.87
CA ARG A 645 28.64 15.24 -20.12
C ARG A 645 27.43 14.54 -19.46
N ARG A 646 27.65 13.82 -18.36
CA ARG A 646 26.60 13.25 -17.51
C ARG A 646 26.37 14.16 -16.29
N ASP A 647 25.15 14.19 -15.75
CA ASP A 647 24.84 14.99 -14.56
C ASP A 647 25.24 14.23 -13.28
N PRO A 648 26.28 14.67 -12.54
CA PRO A 648 26.74 13.96 -11.33
C PRO A 648 25.76 14.05 -10.14
N PHE A 649 24.79 14.97 -10.21
CA PHE A 649 23.83 15.23 -9.13
C PHE A 649 22.39 15.00 -9.57
N ALA A 650 22.15 14.07 -10.50
CA ALA A 650 20.82 13.80 -11.07
C ALA A 650 19.74 13.58 -9.99
N ASP A 651 20.13 12.98 -8.87
CA ASP A 651 19.31 12.62 -7.70
C ASP A 651 19.03 13.75 -6.70
N VAL A 652 19.71 14.90 -6.80
CA VAL A 652 19.46 16.08 -5.96
C VAL A 652 18.19 16.83 -6.42
N SER A 653 17.43 17.40 -5.48
CA SER A 653 16.22 18.18 -5.79
C SER A 653 16.49 19.28 -6.83
N ARG A 654 15.52 19.53 -7.70
CA ARG A 654 15.57 20.62 -8.69
C ARG A 654 15.70 22.00 -8.04
N ASP A 655 15.28 22.13 -6.78
CA ASP A 655 15.34 23.40 -6.04
C ASP A 655 16.79 23.89 -5.79
N TYR A 656 17.78 22.99 -5.85
CA TYR A 656 19.21 23.32 -5.70
C TYR A 656 19.96 23.45 -7.04
N LYS A 657 19.24 23.37 -8.16
CA LYS A 657 19.79 23.33 -9.53
C LYS A 657 19.54 24.61 -10.32
N ALA A 658 19.36 25.76 -9.66
CA ALA A 658 19.24 27.03 -10.34
C ALA A 658 20.58 27.45 -10.96
N GLU A 659 20.53 27.97 -12.19
CA GLU A 659 21.71 28.44 -12.91
C GLU A 659 22.24 29.76 -12.34
N LEU A 660 23.55 29.99 -12.46
CA LEU A 660 24.18 31.24 -12.04
C LEU A 660 23.88 32.35 -13.05
N SER A 661 23.38 33.49 -12.59
CA SER A 661 23.30 34.68 -13.46
C SER A 661 24.71 35.20 -13.82
N PRO A 662 24.88 35.90 -14.95
CA PRO A 662 26.20 36.43 -15.35
C PRO A 662 26.87 37.31 -14.29
N LYS A 663 26.08 38.07 -13.52
CA LYS A 663 26.59 38.91 -12.42
C LYS A 663 27.14 38.05 -11.28
N ILE A 664 26.40 37.03 -10.87
CA ILE A 664 26.81 36.11 -9.78
C ILE A 664 28.01 35.26 -10.21
N ALA A 665 28.04 34.80 -11.47
CA ALA A 665 29.17 34.06 -12.01
C ALA A 665 30.49 34.85 -11.99
N LYS A 666 30.43 36.17 -12.25
CA LYS A 666 31.61 37.05 -12.16
C LYS A 666 32.14 37.19 -10.72
N LEU A 667 31.23 37.29 -9.74
CA LEU A 667 31.59 37.32 -8.32
C LEU A 667 32.25 35.99 -7.90
N LEU A 668 31.65 34.87 -8.29
CA LEU A 668 32.23 33.54 -8.05
C LEU A 668 33.63 33.41 -8.66
N HIS A 669 33.82 33.83 -9.92
CA HIS A 669 35.13 33.77 -10.57
C HIS A 669 36.20 34.56 -9.80
N THR A 670 35.85 35.73 -9.25
CA THR A 670 36.77 36.56 -8.47
C THR A 670 37.27 35.82 -7.21
N PHE A 671 36.38 35.09 -6.55
CA PHE A 671 36.71 34.20 -5.44
C PHE A 671 37.60 33.03 -5.89
N LEU A 672 37.22 32.31 -6.95
CA LEU A 672 37.93 31.11 -7.42
C LEU A 672 39.40 31.36 -7.81
N VAL A 673 39.74 32.57 -8.25
CA VAL A 673 41.13 32.93 -8.61
C VAL A 673 42.06 32.87 -7.40
N HIS A 674 41.59 33.31 -6.24
CA HIS A 674 42.39 33.48 -5.02
C HIS A 674 42.15 32.36 -4.00
N SER A 675 41.23 31.43 -4.29
CA SER A 675 40.81 30.45 -3.30
C SER A 675 41.58 29.13 -3.34
N ARG A 676 41.52 28.40 -2.22
CA ARG A 676 41.96 26.99 -2.12
C ARG A 676 40.99 26.07 -2.85
N LEU A 677 41.06 26.10 -4.18
CA LEU A 677 40.07 25.51 -5.09
C LEU A 677 39.80 24.02 -4.85
N GLU A 678 40.84 23.22 -4.58
CA GLU A 678 40.72 21.78 -4.34
C GLU A 678 39.92 21.49 -3.06
N THR A 679 40.26 22.17 -1.96
CA THR A 679 39.55 22.05 -0.67
C THR A 679 38.12 22.56 -0.78
N PHE A 680 37.91 23.72 -1.41
CA PHE A 680 36.58 24.27 -1.64
C PHE A 680 35.67 23.31 -2.43
N LEU A 681 36.18 22.72 -3.51
CA LEU A 681 35.44 21.77 -4.32
C LEU A 681 35.04 20.52 -3.54
N GLN A 682 35.94 19.99 -2.71
CA GLN A 682 35.70 18.79 -1.91
C GLN A 682 34.68 19.05 -0.78
N GLU A 683 34.78 20.18 -0.08
CA GLU A 683 33.84 20.54 1.00
C GLU A 683 32.44 20.84 0.46
N LEU A 684 32.36 21.60 -0.64
CA LEU A 684 31.08 21.86 -1.30
C LEU A 684 30.46 20.57 -1.86
N HIS A 685 31.28 19.69 -2.46
CA HIS A 685 30.83 18.37 -2.94
C HIS A 685 30.23 17.54 -1.81
N GLU A 686 30.95 17.45 -0.70
CA GLU A 686 30.52 16.67 0.46
C GLU A 686 29.20 17.20 1.03
N MET A 687 29.04 18.52 1.17
CA MET A 687 27.78 19.11 1.62
C MET A 687 26.63 18.77 0.67
N ILE A 688 26.84 18.87 -0.65
CA ILE A 688 25.83 18.53 -1.65
C ILE A 688 25.40 17.06 -1.51
N VAL A 689 26.37 16.15 -1.44
CA VAL A 689 26.11 14.71 -1.40
C VAL A 689 25.50 14.25 -0.07
N LEU A 690 25.94 14.80 1.05
CA LEU A 690 25.51 14.35 2.38
C LEU A 690 24.23 15.04 2.89
N LYS A 691 24.06 16.34 2.59
CA LYS A 691 22.95 17.16 3.11
C LYS A 691 21.86 17.38 2.08
N LEU A 692 22.22 17.81 0.86
CA LEU A 692 21.23 18.28 -0.12
C LEU A 692 20.57 17.16 -0.92
N ARG A 693 21.15 15.96 -0.91
CA ARG A 693 20.59 14.74 -1.54
C ARG A 693 19.43 14.10 -0.76
N ARG A 694 19.21 14.51 0.50
CA ARG A 694 18.18 13.91 1.37
C ARG A 694 16.76 14.27 0.93
N ALA A 695 15.81 13.37 1.15
CA ALA A 695 14.41 13.59 0.80
C ALA A 695 13.78 14.80 1.53
N GLN A 696 14.22 15.11 2.75
CA GLN A 696 13.77 16.28 3.54
C GLN A 696 14.72 17.47 3.46
N ALA A 697 15.70 17.46 2.56
CA ALA A 697 16.73 18.51 2.49
C ALA A 697 16.13 19.91 2.34
N VAL A 698 15.06 20.07 1.56
CA VAL A 698 14.43 21.37 1.27
C VAL A 698 13.82 22.02 2.53
N ASP A 699 13.38 21.20 3.50
CA ASP A 699 12.80 21.68 4.75
C ASP A 699 13.87 22.11 5.76
N GLU A 700 15.00 21.39 5.81
CA GLU A 700 16.13 21.66 6.72
C GLU A 700 17.09 22.72 6.16
N PHE A 701 17.39 22.67 4.86
CA PHE A 701 18.29 23.54 4.12
C PHE A 701 17.51 24.30 3.05
N ARG A 702 16.91 25.43 3.45
CA ARG A 702 16.04 26.18 2.54
C ARG A 702 16.83 26.72 1.35
N PRO A 703 16.40 26.46 0.10
CA PRO A 703 17.14 26.90 -1.11
C PRO A 703 17.39 28.42 -1.20
N LYS A 704 16.62 29.22 -0.49
CA LYS A 704 16.74 30.69 -0.44
C LYS A 704 17.83 31.19 0.51
N TRP A 705 18.41 30.34 1.34
CA TRP A 705 19.49 30.74 2.24
C TRP A 705 20.80 30.95 1.49
N SER A 706 21.69 31.76 2.08
CA SER A 706 23.04 31.95 1.56
C SER A 706 23.81 30.63 1.61
N LEU A 707 24.50 30.30 0.51
CA LEU A 707 25.39 29.13 0.45
C LEU A 707 26.54 29.29 1.45
N LYS A 708 27.02 30.52 1.63
CA LYS A 708 28.08 30.86 2.60
C LYS A 708 27.67 30.53 4.03
N GLU A 709 26.52 31.07 4.46
CA GLU A 709 26.00 30.88 5.82
C GLU A 709 25.64 29.43 6.10
N SER A 710 25.34 28.64 5.05
CA SER A 710 25.04 27.22 5.17
C SER A 710 26.30 26.34 5.22
N LEU A 711 27.39 26.78 4.56
CA LEU A 711 28.65 26.05 4.50
C LEU A 711 29.58 26.37 5.68
N LEU A 712 29.56 27.59 6.22
CA LEU A 712 30.41 27.98 7.35
C LEU A 712 30.26 27.09 8.59
N PRO A 713 29.05 26.81 9.11
CA PRO A 713 28.89 25.93 10.27
C PRO A 713 29.43 24.51 10.03
N TYR A 714 29.42 24.08 8.76
CA TYR A 714 29.93 22.78 8.36
C TYR A 714 31.46 22.74 8.35
N LEU A 715 32.11 23.84 7.94
CA LEU A 715 33.57 24.00 7.97
C LEU A 715 34.09 24.20 9.39
N ASP A 716 33.38 24.98 10.21
CA ASP A 716 33.73 25.25 11.61
C ASP A 716 33.71 23.97 12.44
N ALA A 717 32.73 23.08 12.21
CA ALA A 717 32.67 21.77 12.88
C ALA A 717 33.85 20.84 12.54
N LYS A 718 34.63 21.15 11.50
CA LYS A 718 35.80 20.40 11.05
C LYS A 718 37.12 21.12 11.32
N ASP A 719 37.10 22.29 11.97
CA ASP A 719 38.26 23.18 12.14
C ASP A 719 38.99 23.46 10.79
N SER A 720 38.23 23.62 9.71
CA SER A 720 38.81 23.78 8.37
C SER A 720 39.37 25.18 8.16
N GLU A 721 40.62 25.27 7.70
CA GLU A 721 41.28 26.54 7.33
C GLU A 721 40.54 27.31 6.21
N LEU A 722 39.64 26.65 5.46
CA LEU A 722 38.80 27.28 4.45
C LEU A 722 37.72 28.20 5.07
N ALA A 723 37.35 28.01 6.33
CA ALA A 723 36.27 28.76 6.98
C ALA A 723 36.55 30.27 6.98
N THR A 724 37.77 30.66 7.35
CA THR A 724 38.19 32.09 7.38
C THR A 724 38.16 32.71 5.99
N GLU A 725 38.71 32.01 4.99
CA GLU A 725 38.75 32.46 3.60
C GLU A 725 37.34 32.62 3.01
N LEU A 726 36.46 31.65 3.28
CA LEU A 726 35.07 31.68 2.85
C LEU A 726 34.30 32.83 3.51
N HIS A 727 34.53 33.08 4.81
CA HIS A 727 33.88 34.15 5.55
C HIS A 727 34.21 35.54 4.97
N GLU A 728 35.48 35.77 4.62
CA GLU A 728 35.96 37.08 4.15
C GLU A 728 35.67 37.34 2.67
N THR A 729 35.78 36.32 1.82
CA THR A 729 35.87 36.53 0.36
C THR A 729 34.75 35.91 -0.47
N PHE A 730 33.94 35.00 0.12
CA PHE A 730 32.87 34.34 -0.64
C PHE A 730 31.62 35.25 -0.79
N PRO A 731 31.02 35.33 -2.00
CA PRO A 731 29.87 36.20 -2.25
C PRO A 731 28.60 35.76 -1.50
N ASP A 732 27.94 36.71 -0.82
CA ASP A 732 26.70 36.46 -0.06
C ASP A 732 25.48 36.26 -0.98
N GLU A 733 25.56 36.73 -2.24
CA GLU A 733 24.48 36.63 -3.22
C GLU A 733 24.30 35.21 -3.78
N ILE A 734 25.27 34.31 -3.55
CA ILE A 734 25.19 32.91 -3.98
C ILE A 734 24.33 32.15 -2.96
N LEU A 735 23.09 31.87 -3.36
CA LEU A 735 22.15 31.07 -2.57
C LEU A 735 22.39 29.56 -2.70
N LEU A 736 21.86 28.77 -1.76
CA LEU A 736 21.82 27.31 -1.80
C LEU A 736 21.14 26.77 -3.08
N SER A 737 20.18 27.52 -3.64
CA SER A 737 19.57 27.18 -4.93
C SER A 737 20.58 27.07 -6.07
N HIS A 738 21.75 27.71 -5.94
CA HIS A 738 22.84 27.69 -6.93
C HIS A 738 23.99 26.74 -6.55
N ALA A 739 23.84 25.89 -5.52
CA ALA A 739 24.93 25.05 -5.02
C ALA A 739 25.53 24.15 -6.11
N ILE A 740 24.68 23.52 -6.92
CA ILE A 740 25.12 22.64 -8.01
C ILE A 740 25.84 23.41 -9.11
N ALA A 741 25.29 24.56 -9.51
CA ALA A 741 25.89 25.41 -10.54
C ALA A 741 27.25 26.00 -10.08
N THR A 742 27.35 26.36 -8.80
CA THR A 742 28.59 26.83 -8.16
C THR A 742 29.67 25.75 -8.19
N TRP A 743 29.31 24.51 -7.81
CA TRP A 743 30.24 23.39 -7.86
C TRP A 743 30.70 23.07 -9.29
N LYS A 744 29.77 23.04 -10.26
CA LYS A 744 30.09 22.81 -11.68
C LYS A 744 31.03 23.90 -12.22
N ALA A 745 30.78 25.16 -11.91
CA ALA A 745 31.61 26.28 -12.33
C ALA A 745 33.03 26.19 -11.73
N ALA A 746 33.16 25.85 -10.44
CA ALA A 746 34.45 25.66 -9.79
C ALA A 746 35.23 24.46 -10.38
N ALA A 747 34.54 23.37 -10.70
CA ALA A 747 35.14 22.17 -11.30
C ALA A 747 35.66 22.44 -12.72
N LEU A 748 34.91 23.23 -13.51
CA LEU A 748 35.33 23.70 -14.84
C LEU A 748 36.54 24.63 -14.73
N PHE A 749 36.51 25.60 -13.82
CA PHE A 749 37.63 26.52 -13.60
C PHE A 749 38.92 25.78 -13.19
N LYS A 750 38.82 24.77 -12.33
CA LYS A 750 39.94 23.89 -11.96
C LYS A 750 40.56 23.20 -13.17
N ARG A 751 39.72 22.77 -14.11
CA ARG A 751 40.16 22.10 -15.33
C ARG A 751 40.89 23.07 -16.25
N GLU A 752 40.33 24.26 -16.48
CA GLU A 752 40.93 25.31 -17.30
C GLU A 752 42.28 25.82 -16.75
N ARG A 753 42.54 25.68 -15.44
CA ARG A 753 43.84 26.00 -14.82
C ARG A 753 44.89 24.89 -14.94
N ARG A 754 44.48 23.65 -15.21
CA ARG A 754 45.35 22.46 -15.28
C ARG A 754 45.67 22.03 -16.72
N GLU A 755 44.75 22.30 -17.65
CA GLU A 755 45.00 22.30 -19.10
C GLU A 755 45.73 23.58 -19.51
#